data_AF-A0A2I2FA16-F1
#
_entry.id   AF-A0A2I2FA16-F1
#
_cell.length_a   1.000
_cell.length_b   1.000
_cell.length_c   1.000
_cell.angle_alpha   90.00
_cell.angle_beta   90.00
_cell.angle_gamma   90.00
#
_symmetry.space_group_name_H-M   'P 1'
#
loop_
_entity.id
_entity.type
_entity.pdbx_description
1 polymer ?
#
loop_
_entity_poly.entity_id
_entity_poly.type
_entity_poly.pdbx_seq_one_letter_code
_entity_poly.pdbx_strand_id
1 'polypeptide(L)'
;MAPLPRSAGAKPNPSPFASFNPLPRNVPDNTDIIQIDDDDDDEDQSMEDDQQDFDDDEEMEEDEGEEVSEDDAPMDGSESPLDLGTVPNGHNGYDMETPQLFTSAGAQQALHPLRRTADRVTRQIEAFAEKLDRFKQQGSRSDDFQNYQAAYQLVKSYQTFAQDAINDITKQDTLKRAKMGWSTSLSNGSPARDPKTDEELQRLQLEANTWQLLLNLISIGDPPSRARSKQAQETAFQKLHRYSSDREVWERFLEADHYAMECVIAMKWLERTSRSAVLDIDSVIHELETQAERGQNLWTNGWLYTKETIKGHKRLRAWPQPLEPNDPSITASLLSTEKSQPLITQLDPDAVVRQKQGLQKQDQFYERATWMTCWKMLRQGEDWTKIREWSRERLECWRAVSLCGSSVDKHVHEERTPVDDGTTRMMNCRSQEAWRAACSALARNPNNEDFERAVYGLLCGETEAAFKVCQSWDDYLYVYFNSVVLSRYRGFCTQLQRKLSHSPTTPVAFVPEAAGYADFNKFVQYTRGNQRIGVEARNPYRTIQAAILGKGYDSFFHSLAKAVSHLANSRAPADTFIPELPSAALDDSLLIAAEDRDALRIASHLYILASALGFVRSDSHFVELVSVNVMGYIADLEDAGIYDMIPLYASILPTAQAHSVLGQVLIDILDPAERMQQVRLMKKYRIDVEAVLQDQWRWISSSVSSVDHSRTLRGYPKVVRRKDGTRELVPVKKDFIGTEISSGDERLIRSLEWLRYVDGQWGRICHLGALLYRNFYITGKLSAARELSRRMRLSDISQESFGFDLTEFPVVEDEAEPLSPEPTSPTKARMLGSHKRNRSSTNGAPPGDQTNTNLLVQQAQGMLDLEQLILALDALEHFAYVCDKTDKPKHRRDSGAIKDLRGELQDALDEIGMHIDSMLDDWLIVGENDAEQAELDEIRTTYIPEVFLDYHSALYYSGHILSSEILVQCMNLAMQVSENEYLTRSFVESQRMAELVDALALSSKAMVNTGAQPGKRLLGGESLGIWNVQISENEDGGEE
;
A
#
# COMPACT_ATOMS: atom_id res chain seq x y z
N MET A 1 32.52 34.57 -69.95
CA MET A 1 33.58 35.39 -70.59
C MET A 1 34.25 36.25 -69.51
N ALA A 2 35.48 36.71 -69.74
CA ALA A 2 36.36 37.39 -68.76
C ALA A 2 35.86 38.81 -68.33
N PRO A 3 36.49 39.54 -67.37
CA PRO A 3 37.83 39.33 -66.76
C PRO A 3 38.01 39.60 -65.23
N LEU A 4 39.25 39.38 -64.76
CA LEU A 4 39.82 39.83 -63.48
C LEU A 4 40.15 41.35 -63.48
N PRO A 5 40.51 41.95 -62.34
CA PRO A 5 41.95 42.21 -62.10
C PRO A 5 42.45 42.01 -60.64
N ARG A 6 43.79 42.00 -60.48
CA ARG A 6 44.57 41.87 -59.22
C ARG A 6 45.25 43.20 -58.84
N SER A 7 45.64 43.38 -57.56
CA SER A 7 46.94 43.91 -57.07
C SER A 7 46.89 44.23 -55.55
N ALA A 8 47.96 44.30 -54.74
CA ALA A 8 49.33 43.71 -54.80
C ALA A 8 50.10 43.92 -53.45
N GLY A 9 51.15 43.10 -53.19
CA GLY A 9 52.25 43.36 -52.22
C GLY A 9 52.01 42.98 -50.74
N ALA A 10 52.97 42.51 -49.93
CA ALA A 10 54.41 42.25 -50.14
C ALA A 10 54.96 41.10 -49.22
N LYS A 11 56.28 40.83 -49.27
CA LYS A 11 57.06 39.68 -48.70
C LYS A 11 58.15 40.17 -47.69
N PRO A 12 59.05 39.35 -47.05
CA PRO A 12 59.01 37.94 -46.56
C PRO A 12 59.72 37.63 -45.19
N ASN A 13 59.53 36.40 -44.64
CA ASN A 13 60.45 35.57 -43.80
C ASN A 13 60.91 36.02 -42.38
N PRO A 14 61.47 35.14 -41.50
CA PRO A 14 61.41 33.65 -41.38
C PRO A 14 61.06 33.12 -39.94
N SER A 15 61.01 31.79 -39.75
CA SER A 15 60.81 31.02 -38.49
C SER A 15 61.99 31.14 -37.47
N PRO A 16 61.94 30.68 -36.19
CA PRO A 16 61.62 29.28 -35.77
C PRO A 16 60.96 29.01 -34.39
N PHE A 17 60.68 27.72 -34.14
CA PHE A 17 60.39 26.97 -32.89
C PHE A 17 60.50 27.65 -31.49
N ALA A 18 59.47 27.42 -30.65
CA ALA A 18 59.62 27.11 -29.22
C ALA A 18 58.42 26.28 -28.70
N SER A 19 58.68 25.36 -27.77
CA SER A 19 57.75 24.40 -27.15
C SER A 19 57.27 24.84 -25.77
N PHE A 20 56.00 24.58 -25.39
CA PHE A 20 55.60 24.41 -23.97
C PHE A 20 54.35 23.51 -23.83
N ASN A 21 54.27 22.74 -22.73
CA ASN A 21 53.18 21.81 -22.39
C ASN A 21 51.89 22.55 -21.96
N PRO A 22 50.69 21.97 -22.21
CA PRO A 22 49.46 22.39 -21.55
C PRO A 22 49.27 21.68 -20.19
N LEU A 23 48.89 22.45 -19.16
CA LEU A 23 48.22 21.94 -17.96
C LEU A 23 46.69 22.00 -18.17
N PRO A 24 45.90 21.13 -17.50
CA PRO A 24 44.50 20.94 -17.82
C PRO A 24 43.64 22.14 -17.38
N ARG A 25 42.58 22.42 -18.14
CA ARG A 25 41.58 23.43 -17.82
C ARG A 25 40.20 22.79 -17.71
N ASN A 26 39.41 23.28 -16.75
CA ASN A 26 38.20 22.64 -16.25
C ASN A 26 37.11 22.43 -17.31
N VAL A 27 36.34 21.36 -17.10
CA VAL A 27 35.08 21.06 -17.77
C VAL A 27 34.02 22.08 -17.33
N PRO A 28 33.26 22.71 -18.23
CA PRO A 28 31.99 23.33 -17.90
C PRO A 28 30.84 22.31 -17.98
N ASP A 29 30.00 22.34 -16.95
CA ASP A 29 28.78 21.55 -16.82
C ASP A 29 27.69 22.12 -17.76
N ASN A 30 26.95 21.25 -18.46
CA ASN A 30 25.91 21.63 -19.43
C ASN A 30 24.55 21.13 -18.94
N THR A 31 23.86 21.95 -18.16
CA THR A 31 22.49 21.71 -17.68
C THR A 31 21.58 22.92 -17.89
N ASP A 32 21.28 23.23 -19.16
CA ASP A 32 20.30 24.27 -19.50
C ASP A 32 18.87 23.81 -19.16
N ILE A 33 18.38 24.32 -18.03
CA ILE A 33 16.97 24.27 -17.62
C ILE A 33 16.28 25.52 -18.17
N ILE A 34 15.06 25.34 -18.69
CA ILE A 34 14.21 26.44 -19.15
C ILE A 34 13.91 27.36 -17.97
N GLN A 35 14.50 28.55 -17.97
CA GLN A 35 14.10 29.65 -17.08
C GLN A 35 12.80 30.27 -17.60
N ILE A 36 11.93 30.63 -16.66
CA ILE A 36 10.80 31.52 -16.86
C ILE A 36 11.16 32.77 -16.05
N ASP A 37 11.00 33.94 -16.65
CA ASP A 37 11.31 35.21 -16.00
C ASP A 37 10.31 35.48 -14.86
N ASP A 38 10.82 35.68 -13.65
CA ASP A 38 10.10 36.32 -12.54
C ASP A 38 10.90 37.59 -12.19
N ASP A 39 10.29 38.77 -12.39
CA ASP A 39 10.84 40.07 -12.02
C ASP A 39 10.57 40.34 -10.53
N ASP A 40 11.61 40.54 -9.72
CA ASP A 40 11.51 41.13 -8.37
C ASP A 40 12.42 42.38 -8.29
N ASP A 41 11.82 43.54 -8.00
CA ASP A 41 12.54 44.80 -7.71
C ASP A 41 13.03 44.82 -6.24
N ASP A 42 14.21 45.41 -6.02
CA ASP A 42 14.86 45.53 -4.71
C ASP A 42 14.04 46.32 -3.65
N GLU A 43 14.19 45.97 -2.36
CA GLU A 43 14.45 46.99 -1.33
C GLU A 43 15.10 46.39 -0.05
N ASP A 44 16.40 46.64 0.13
CA ASP A 44 17.16 46.37 1.36
C ASP A 44 16.69 47.26 2.53
N GLN A 45 16.42 46.67 3.71
CA GLN A 45 16.62 47.36 4.99
C GLN A 45 17.23 46.43 6.06
N SER A 46 18.34 46.90 6.63
CA SER A 46 19.08 46.32 7.74
C SER A 46 18.52 46.75 9.11
N MET A 47 19.23 46.36 10.18
CA MET A 47 18.95 46.56 11.63
C MET A 47 18.20 45.40 12.29
N GLU A 48 18.50 44.97 13.52
CA GLU A 48 19.66 45.17 14.42
C GLU A 48 19.69 43.99 15.41
N ASP A 49 20.81 43.79 16.11
CA ASP A 49 20.95 42.76 17.15
C ASP A 49 20.01 43.01 18.34
N ASP A 50 19.55 41.94 19.00
CA ASP A 50 19.41 41.94 20.47
C ASP A 50 19.56 40.51 21.02
N GLN A 51 20.73 40.23 21.60
CA GLN A 51 21.00 39.02 22.38
C GLN A 51 20.46 39.18 23.80
N GLN A 52 19.90 38.12 24.35
CA GLN A 52 19.81 37.98 25.80
C GLN A 52 19.91 36.50 26.20
N ASP A 53 21.15 36.10 26.48
CA ASP A 53 21.48 34.84 27.12
C ASP A 53 20.91 34.79 28.55
N PHE A 54 20.66 33.58 29.05
CA PHE A 54 21.08 33.24 30.41
C PHE A 54 21.43 31.74 30.47
N ASP A 55 22.63 31.47 30.94
CA ASP A 55 23.26 30.15 31.02
C ASP A 55 22.66 29.28 32.14
N ASP A 56 22.94 27.98 32.09
CA ASP A 56 23.85 27.39 33.08
C ASP A 56 24.42 26.05 32.56
N ASP A 57 25.68 25.79 32.92
CA ASP A 57 26.51 24.68 32.43
C ASP A 57 26.10 23.31 33.00
N GLU A 58 26.52 22.22 32.32
CA GLU A 58 27.49 21.28 32.90
C GLU A 58 28.08 20.35 31.83
N GLU A 59 29.41 20.16 31.89
CA GLU A 59 30.20 19.34 30.97
C GLU A 59 29.97 17.84 31.26
N MET A 60 29.89 17.01 30.21
CA MET A 60 29.91 15.54 30.34
C MET A 60 31.10 14.98 29.56
N GLU A 61 32.17 14.70 30.29
CA GLU A 61 33.34 13.98 29.78
C GLU A 61 32.96 12.51 29.43
N GLU A 62 33.52 12.00 28.34
CA GLU A 62 33.51 10.57 28.03
C GLU A 62 34.59 9.86 28.86
N ASP A 63 34.22 8.87 29.69
CA ASP A 63 35.18 7.87 30.17
C ASP A 63 34.56 6.47 30.26
N GLU A 64 35.40 5.46 30.03
CA GLU A 64 35.01 4.06 29.84
C GLU A 64 34.84 3.33 31.19
N GLY A 65 33.72 2.62 31.38
CA GLY A 65 33.42 1.86 32.60
C GLY A 65 33.14 0.38 32.31
N GLU A 66 34.05 -0.50 32.74
CA GLU A 66 33.98 -1.95 32.56
C GLU A 66 32.85 -2.59 33.40
N GLU A 67 32.02 -3.46 32.80
CA GLU A 67 31.17 -4.37 33.58
C GLU A 67 31.93 -5.64 33.95
N VAL A 68 32.16 -5.82 35.25
CA VAL A 68 32.79 -7.01 35.84
C VAL A 68 31.72 -7.98 36.32
N SER A 69 31.82 -9.24 35.87
CA SER A 69 31.02 -10.36 36.34
C SER A 69 31.47 -10.89 37.70
N GLU A 70 30.55 -11.23 38.61
CA GLU A 70 30.82 -12.27 39.63
C GLU A 70 29.54 -12.90 40.22
N ASP A 71 29.41 -14.21 39.99
CA ASP A 71 28.94 -15.30 40.88
C ASP A 71 27.52 -15.35 41.50
N ASP A 72 27.21 -16.57 41.99
CA ASP A 72 25.90 -17.24 41.91
C ASP A 72 25.49 -17.92 43.24
N ALA A 73 24.23 -18.39 43.32
CA ALA A 73 23.65 -19.34 44.29
C ALA A 73 23.29 -18.80 45.72
N PRO A 74 22.37 -19.46 46.50
CA PRO A 74 21.85 -20.83 46.32
C PRO A 74 20.33 -21.14 46.57
N MET A 75 19.84 -22.22 45.93
CA MET A 75 18.87 -23.27 46.37
C MET A 75 17.47 -22.86 46.92
N ASP A 76 16.34 -23.50 46.59
CA ASP A 76 15.99 -24.94 46.71
C ASP A 76 14.59 -25.28 46.11
N GLY A 77 14.26 -26.57 45.91
CA GLY A 77 12.89 -27.12 45.76
C GLY A 77 12.21 -27.08 44.38
N SER A 78 12.44 -28.02 43.45
CA SER A 78 11.82 -29.36 43.33
C SER A 78 10.37 -29.44 42.81
N GLU A 79 10.18 -29.92 41.57
CA GLU A 79 9.61 -31.27 41.29
C GLU A 79 9.70 -31.65 39.79
N SER A 80 9.76 -32.96 39.51
CA SER A 80 9.87 -33.60 38.18
C SER A 80 8.84 -34.74 38.11
N PRO A 81 8.38 -35.23 36.93
CA PRO A 81 9.12 -36.23 36.12
C PRO A 81 8.82 -36.07 34.59
N LEU A 82 9.11 -36.95 33.61
CA LEU A 82 9.76 -38.29 33.45
C LEU A 82 10.81 -38.13 32.32
N ASP A 83 12.05 -38.61 32.43
CA ASP A 83 12.57 -39.99 32.35
C ASP A 83 12.70 -40.56 30.91
N LEU A 84 13.95 -40.64 30.40
CA LEU A 84 14.59 -41.91 29.97
C LEU A 84 15.96 -41.69 29.25
N GLY A 85 17.01 -42.37 29.72
CA GLY A 85 18.06 -42.94 28.83
C GLY A 85 19.44 -42.27 28.75
N THR A 86 20.30 -42.46 29.76
CA THR A 86 21.75 -42.21 29.66
C THR A 86 22.52 -43.36 28.98
N VAL A 87 23.46 -43.02 28.08
CA VAL A 87 24.60 -43.87 27.64
C VAL A 87 25.85 -42.96 27.48
N PRO A 88 27.08 -43.37 27.90
CA PRO A 88 28.10 -42.39 28.29
C PRO A 88 29.24 -42.13 27.30
N ASN A 89 29.85 -40.95 27.44
CA ASN A 89 31.23 -40.54 27.15
C ASN A 89 32.01 -41.15 25.96
N GLY A 90 32.41 -40.27 25.03
CA GLY A 90 33.57 -40.46 24.15
C GLY A 90 34.24 -39.12 23.81
N HIS A 91 35.52 -38.95 24.17
CA HIS A 91 36.30 -37.74 23.85
C HIS A 91 36.60 -37.63 22.35
N ASN A 92 36.44 -36.44 21.76
CA ASN A 92 37.53 -35.57 21.31
C ASN A 92 37.00 -34.45 20.40
N GLY A 93 37.62 -33.28 20.47
CA GLY A 93 37.13 -32.07 19.82
C GLY A 93 37.19 -32.10 18.29
N TYR A 94 36.10 -31.62 17.70
CA TYR A 94 36.14 -30.80 16.49
C TYR A 94 35.35 -29.54 16.83
N ASP A 95 35.96 -28.36 16.67
CA ASP A 95 35.25 -27.09 16.74
C ASP A 95 34.22 -27.06 15.60
N MET A 96 32.96 -27.26 15.95
CA MET A 96 31.85 -27.04 15.05
C MET A 96 31.28 -25.67 15.42
N GLU A 97 31.79 -24.62 14.77
CA GLU A 97 31.23 -23.28 14.86
C GLU A 97 29.71 -23.36 14.63
N THR A 98 28.93 -23.04 15.66
CA THR A 98 27.48 -22.89 15.50
C THR A 98 27.25 -21.73 14.53
N PRO A 99 26.45 -21.91 13.45
CA PRO A 99 26.23 -20.84 12.49
C PRO A 99 25.69 -19.60 13.22
N GLN A 100 26.34 -18.45 13.06
CA GLN A 100 26.05 -17.22 13.82
C GLN A 100 24.57 -16.78 13.75
N LEU A 101 23.84 -17.22 12.72
CA LEU A 101 22.38 -17.13 12.56
C LEU A 101 21.55 -17.65 13.76
N PHE A 102 22.10 -18.56 14.59
CA PHE A 102 21.42 -19.07 15.79
C PHE A 102 21.68 -18.24 17.06
N THR A 103 22.42 -17.14 16.96
CA THR A 103 22.56 -16.17 18.05
C THR A 103 21.60 -15.00 17.85
N SER A 104 21.06 -14.45 18.94
CA SER A 104 20.18 -13.26 18.87
C SER A 104 20.87 -12.07 18.19
N ALA A 105 22.17 -11.87 18.45
CA ALA A 105 23.00 -10.86 17.80
C ALA A 105 23.12 -11.10 16.28
N GLY A 106 23.45 -12.32 15.84
CA GLY A 106 23.55 -12.65 14.42
C GLY A 106 22.20 -12.54 13.68
N ALA A 107 21.10 -12.91 14.33
CA ALA A 107 19.76 -12.69 13.82
C ALA A 107 19.43 -11.19 13.68
N GLN A 108 19.72 -10.36 14.69
CA GLN A 108 19.54 -8.91 14.61
C GLN A 108 20.41 -8.27 13.51
N GLN A 109 21.65 -8.73 13.34
CA GLN A 109 22.57 -8.25 12.30
C GLN A 109 22.07 -8.62 10.88
N ALA A 110 21.41 -9.77 10.72
CA ALA A 110 20.76 -10.20 9.48
C ALA A 110 19.42 -9.48 9.20
N LEU A 111 18.68 -9.07 10.24
CA LEU A 111 17.40 -8.36 10.14
C LEU A 111 17.56 -6.85 9.88
N HIS A 112 18.65 -6.24 10.34
CA HIS A 112 18.89 -4.81 10.22
C HIS A 112 18.90 -4.25 8.77
N PRO A 113 19.41 -4.97 7.73
CA PRO A 113 19.20 -4.59 6.34
C PRO A 113 17.73 -4.59 5.91
N LEU A 114 16.95 -5.60 6.30
CA LEU A 114 15.53 -5.72 5.95
C LEU A 114 14.71 -4.61 6.58
N ARG A 115 14.96 -4.31 7.87
CA ARG A 115 14.32 -3.20 8.58
C ARG A 115 14.57 -1.86 7.87
N ARG A 116 15.83 -1.57 7.48
CA ARG A 116 16.17 -0.34 6.75
C ARG A 116 15.51 -0.25 5.37
N THR A 117 15.34 -1.37 4.67
CA THR A 117 14.59 -1.38 3.40
C THR A 117 13.11 -1.12 3.64
N ALA A 118 12.50 -1.73 4.67
CA ALA A 118 11.12 -1.47 5.06
C ALA A 118 10.92 0.02 5.45
N ASP A 119 11.74 0.55 6.36
CA ASP A 119 11.70 1.97 6.77
C ASP A 119 11.82 2.93 5.58
N ARG A 120 12.62 2.59 4.56
CA ARG A 120 12.74 3.37 3.32
C ARG A 120 11.47 3.31 2.48
N VAL A 121 10.89 2.12 2.30
CA VAL A 121 9.68 1.92 1.50
C VAL A 121 8.48 2.64 2.15
N THR A 122 8.35 2.57 3.48
CA THR A 122 7.32 3.33 4.22
C THR A 122 7.47 4.83 4.00
N ARG A 123 8.69 5.39 4.14
CA ARG A 123 8.96 6.81 3.84
C ARG A 123 8.66 7.21 2.39
N GLN A 124 8.87 6.31 1.42
CA GLN A 124 8.48 6.56 0.05
C GLN A 124 6.96 6.60 -0.11
N ILE A 125 6.22 5.69 0.51
CA ILE A 125 4.75 5.67 0.51
C ILE A 125 4.19 6.96 1.15
N GLU A 126 4.72 7.36 2.30
CA GLU A 126 4.40 8.63 2.97
C GLU A 126 4.65 9.84 2.06
N ALA A 127 5.82 9.91 1.42
CA ALA A 127 6.18 11.01 0.54
C ALA A 127 5.29 11.08 -0.72
N PHE A 128 4.89 9.94 -1.29
CA PHE A 128 3.93 9.91 -2.39
C PHE A 128 2.55 10.42 -1.94
N ALA A 129 2.04 9.93 -0.81
CA ALA A 129 0.76 10.35 -0.25
C ALA A 129 0.74 11.86 0.10
N GLU A 130 1.84 12.39 0.65
CA GLU A 130 1.98 13.81 0.97
C GLU A 130 1.87 14.71 -0.27
N LYS A 131 2.53 14.34 -1.38
CA LYS A 131 2.41 15.09 -2.65
C LYS A 131 1.04 14.91 -3.29
N LEU A 132 0.43 13.73 -3.16
CA LEU A 132 -0.93 13.48 -3.63
C LEU A 132 -1.99 14.31 -2.88
N ASP A 133 -1.88 14.46 -1.56
CA ASP A 133 -2.75 15.34 -0.76
C ASP A 133 -2.64 16.80 -1.22
N ARG A 134 -1.41 17.31 -1.38
CA ARG A 134 -1.15 18.66 -1.93
C ARG A 134 -1.77 18.83 -3.33
N PHE A 135 -1.64 17.83 -4.21
CA PHE A 135 -2.28 17.83 -5.53
C PHE A 135 -3.82 17.86 -5.43
N LYS A 136 -4.42 17.06 -4.53
CA LYS A 136 -5.88 17.06 -4.31
C LYS A 136 -6.39 18.42 -3.83
N GLN A 137 -5.65 19.09 -2.94
CA GLN A 137 -5.98 20.43 -2.46
C GLN A 137 -5.89 21.50 -3.57
N GLN A 138 -4.94 21.36 -4.49
CA GLN A 138 -4.77 22.27 -5.64
C GLN A 138 -5.77 22.01 -6.78
N GLY A 139 -6.12 20.74 -7.03
CA GLY A 139 -6.98 20.30 -8.13
C GLY A 139 -8.47 20.68 -8.01
N SER A 140 -8.86 21.40 -6.96
CA SER A 140 -10.21 21.96 -6.80
C SER A 140 -10.44 23.25 -7.61
N ARG A 141 -9.54 23.60 -8.54
CA ARG A 141 -9.60 24.83 -9.35
C ARG A 141 -10.19 24.55 -10.74
N SER A 142 -11.06 25.45 -11.20
CA SER A 142 -11.84 25.31 -12.44
C SER A 142 -11.06 25.61 -13.73
N ASP A 143 -9.73 25.51 -13.71
CA ASP A 143 -8.85 25.87 -14.81
C ASP A 143 -8.01 24.66 -15.24
N ASP A 144 -8.31 24.13 -16.41
CA ASP A 144 -7.62 22.98 -17.01
C ASP A 144 -6.09 23.20 -17.05
N PHE A 145 -5.61 24.43 -17.26
CA PHE A 145 -4.17 24.68 -17.33
C PHE A 145 -3.50 24.48 -15.97
N GLN A 146 -4.12 24.93 -14.87
CA GLN A 146 -3.61 24.73 -13.52
C GLN A 146 -3.62 23.26 -13.11
N ASN A 147 -4.62 22.48 -13.57
CA ASN A 147 -4.65 21.04 -13.34
C ASN A 147 -3.50 20.32 -14.07
N TYR A 148 -3.16 20.74 -15.30
CA TYR A 148 -1.96 20.23 -16.00
C TYR A 148 -0.65 20.63 -15.31
N GLN A 149 -0.55 21.86 -14.77
CA GLN A 149 0.61 22.32 -14.03
C GLN A 149 0.80 21.56 -12.70
N ALA A 150 -0.27 21.36 -11.94
CA ALA A 150 -0.25 20.58 -10.69
C ALA A 150 0.11 19.10 -10.97
N ALA A 151 -0.43 18.51 -12.04
CA ALA A 151 -0.08 17.15 -12.45
C ALA A 151 1.39 17.04 -12.88
N TYR A 152 1.92 18.03 -13.61
CA TYR A 152 3.34 18.10 -13.96
C TYR A 152 4.23 18.18 -12.72
N GLN A 153 3.89 19.02 -11.73
CA GLN A 153 4.63 19.11 -10.46
C GLN A 153 4.57 17.80 -9.68
N LEU A 154 3.42 17.13 -9.63
CA LEU A 154 3.26 15.84 -8.95
C LEU A 154 4.15 14.76 -9.59
N VAL A 155 4.08 14.59 -10.92
CA VAL A 155 4.92 13.62 -11.64
C VAL A 155 6.41 13.93 -11.52
N LYS A 156 6.79 15.22 -11.53
CA LYS A 156 8.18 15.64 -11.29
C LYS A 156 8.65 15.21 -9.89
N SER A 157 7.79 15.33 -8.87
CA SER A 157 8.13 14.89 -7.50
C SER A 157 8.33 13.38 -7.39
N TYR A 158 7.49 12.57 -8.05
CA TYR A 158 7.67 11.11 -8.10
C TYR A 158 8.95 10.70 -8.86
N GLN A 159 9.28 11.42 -9.95
CA GLN A 159 10.55 11.22 -10.64
C GLN A 159 11.75 11.51 -9.72
N THR A 160 11.73 12.61 -8.96
CA THR A 160 12.83 12.94 -8.03
C THR A 160 12.95 11.88 -6.93
N PHE A 161 11.84 11.42 -6.35
CA PHE A 161 11.89 10.37 -5.32
C PHE A 161 12.50 9.05 -5.82
N ALA A 162 12.18 8.63 -7.04
CA ALA A 162 12.79 7.44 -7.65
C ALA A 162 14.30 7.65 -7.91
N GLN A 163 14.70 8.85 -8.38
CA GLN A 163 16.11 9.17 -8.62
C GLN A 163 16.93 9.27 -7.32
N ASP A 164 16.36 9.85 -6.27
CA ASP A 164 16.99 9.96 -4.95
C ASP A 164 17.17 8.58 -4.30
N ALA A 165 16.19 7.68 -4.46
CA ALA A 165 16.32 6.29 -4.02
C ALA A 165 17.46 5.54 -4.75
N ILE A 166 17.60 5.72 -6.07
CA ILE A 166 18.73 5.19 -6.87
C ILE A 166 20.07 5.73 -6.35
N ASN A 167 20.13 7.04 -6.10
CA ASN A 167 21.31 7.72 -5.58
C ASN A 167 21.69 7.17 -4.20
N ASP A 168 20.73 7.00 -3.29
CA ASP A 168 20.97 6.56 -1.92
C ASP A 168 21.34 5.09 -1.82
N ILE A 169 20.71 4.20 -2.59
CA ILE A 169 21.14 2.80 -2.69
C ILE A 169 22.57 2.72 -3.24
N THR A 170 22.88 3.52 -4.27
CA THR A 170 24.22 3.54 -4.88
C THR A 170 25.28 4.09 -3.92
N LYS A 171 24.99 5.14 -3.14
CA LYS A 171 25.85 5.64 -2.05
C LYS A 171 26.04 4.58 -0.95
N GLN A 172 24.97 3.91 -0.53
CA GLN A 172 25.05 2.89 0.53
C GLN A 172 25.89 1.68 0.09
N ASP A 173 25.75 1.23 -1.15
CA ASP A 173 26.51 0.13 -1.72
C ASP A 173 27.99 0.49 -1.93
N THR A 174 28.31 1.69 -2.44
CA THR A 174 29.71 2.14 -2.50
C THR A 174 30.36 2.24 -1.12
N LEU A 175 29.62 2.72 -0.10
CA LEU A 175 30.08 2.71 1.30
C LEU A 175 30.25 1.29 1.88
N LYS A 176 29.34 0.35 1.58
CA LYS A 176 29.47 -1.07 1.97
C LYS A 176 30.75 -1.68 1.37
N ARG A 177 30.99 -1.47 0.07
CA ARG A 177 32.20 -1.96 -0.61
C ARG A 177 33.47 -1.32 -0.09
N ALA A 178 33.46 -0.02 0.21
CA ALA A 178 34.60 0.66 0.82
C ALA A 178 34.96 0.05 2.19
N LYS A 179 33.96 -0.32 3.00
CA LYS A 179 34.17 -1.02 4.28
C LYS A 179 34.65 -2.47 4.11
N MET A 180 34.14 -3.21 3.13
CA MET A 180 34.59 -4.58 2.84
C MET A 180 35.98 -4.66 2.19
N GLY A 181 36.39 -3.62 1.45
CA GLY A 181 37.65 -3.58 0.71
C GLY A 181 38.91 -3.67 1.57
N TRP A 182 38.83 -3.35 2.87
CA TRP A 182 39.95 -3.50 3.80
C TRP A 182 40.24 -4.98 4.15
N SER A 183 39.21 -5.86 4.16
CA SER A 183 39.38 -7.27 4.55
C SER A 183 39.70 -8.22 3.39
N THR A 184 39.51 -7.80 2.13
CA THR A 184 39.51 -8.68 0.96
C THR A 184 40.61 -8.41 -0.07
N SER A 185 41.60 -7.55 0.25
CA SER A 185 42.68 -7.10 -0.66
C SER A 185 43.71 -8.18 -1.08
N LEU A 186 43.35 -9.46 -1.09
CA LEU A 186 44.20 -10.60 -1.48
C LEU A 186 43.63 -11.44 -2.65
N SER A 187 42.42 -11.17 -3.14
CA SER A 187 41.90 -11.77 -4.37
C SER A 187 41.76 -10.71 -5.48
N ASN A 188 42.27 -11.04 -6.67
CA ASN A 188 42.42 -10.10 -7.76
C ASN A 188 41.11 -9.97 -8.58
N GLY A 189 40.14 -9.24 -8.04
CA GLY A 189 38.89 -8.90 -8.72
C GLY A 189 38.04 -7.96 -7.88
N SER A 190 37.47 -6.93 -8.51
CA SER A 190 36.48 -6.06 -7.87
C SER A 190 35.34 -6.90 -7.30
N PRO A 191 34.89 -6.71 -6.04
CA PRO A 191 33.75 -7.45 -5.52
C PRO A 191 32.53 -7.17 -6.39
N ALA A 192 31.97 -8.23 -6.97
CA ALA A 192 30.75 -8.15 -7.75
C ALA A 192 29.61 -7.61 -6.88
N ARG A 193 28.73 -6.84 -7.51
CA ARG A 193 27.59 -6.24 -6.84
C ARG A 193 26.57 -7.31 -6.45
N ASP A 194 25.89 -7.13 -5.33
CA ASP A 194 24.86 -8.07 -4.88
C ASP A 194 23.69 -8.09 -5.90
N PRO A 195 23.34 -9.25 -6.49
CA PRO A 195 22.31 -9.33 -7.52
C PRO A 195 20.95 -8.76 -7.06
N LYS A 196 20.61 -8.87 -5.77
CA LYS A 196 19.36 -8.27 -5.26
C LYS A 196 19.38 -6.74 -5.29
N THR A 197 20.54 -6.15 -5.03
CA THR A 197 20.74 -4.70 -5.10
C THR A 197 20.68 -4.21 -6.55
N ASP A 198 21.17 -4.99 -7.51
CA ASP A 198 21.03 -4.67 -8.94
C ASP A 198 19.59 -4.84 -9.46
N GLU A 199 18.86 -5.86 -9.02
CA GLU A 199 17.43 -6.01 -9.33
C GLU A 199 16.60 -4.83 -8.79
N GLU A 200 16.86 -4.40 -7.56
CA GLU A 200 16.20 -3.23 -6.95
C GLU A 200 16.49 -1.94 -7.73
N LEU A 201 17.74 -1.72 -8.12
CA LEU A 201 18.14 -0.55 -8.91
C LEU A 201 17.54 -0.57 -10.32
N GLN A 202 17.43 -1.74 -10.96
CA GLN A 202 16.75 -1.88 -12.25
C GLN A 202 15.25 -1.55 -12.14
N ARG A 203 14.57 -2.00 -11.08
CA ARG A 203 13.16 -1.65 -10.80
C ARG A 203 12.98 -0.14 -10.63
N LEU A 204 13.78 0.49 -9.76
CA LEU A 204 13.73 1.93 -9.54
C LEU A 204 14.08 2.74 -10.80
N GLN A 205 15.03 2.27 -11.61
CA GLN A 205 15.35 2.92 -12.89
C GLN A 205 14.18 2.81 -13.88
N LEU A 206 13.45 1.68 -13.92
CA LEU A 206 12.23 1.54 -14.71
C LEU A 206 11.11 2.45 -14.19
N GLU A 207 10.95 2.62 -12.89
CA GLU A 207 10.02 3.60 -12.31
C GLU A 207 10.39 5.04 -12.70
N ALA A 208 11.63 5.47 -12.46
CA ALA A 208 12.12 6.80 -12.82
C ALA A 208 11.94 7.10 -14.33
N ASN A 209 12.21 6.11 -15.18
CA ASN A 209 11.98 6.19 -16.62
C ASN A 209 10.49 6.34 -16.96
N THR A 210 9.59 5.68 -16.22
CA THR A 210 8.13 5.75 -16.41
C THR A 210 7.60 7.14 -16.05
N TRP A 211 8.00 7.69 -14.90
CA TRP A 211 7.63 9.05 -14.51
C TRP A 211 8.21 10.11 -15.47
N GLN A 212 9.46 9.96 -15.90
CA GLN A 212 10.07 10.85 -16.89
C GLN A 212 9.34 10.82 -18.24
N LEU A 213 8.90 9.65 -18.71
CA LEU A 213 8.09 9.51 -19.93
C LEU A 213 6.76 10.27 -19.80
N LEU A 214 6.04 10.06 -18.71
CA LEU A 214 4.77 10.73 -18.45
C LEU A 214 4.95 12.25 -18.38
N LEU A 215 5.98 12.72 -17.66
CA LEU A 215 6.31 14.15 -17.54
C LEU A 215 6.54 14.82 -18.90
N ASN A 216 7.28 14.15 -19.78
CA ASN A 216 7.56 14.62 -21.13
C ASN A 216 6.31 14.69 -22.02
N LEU A 217 5.35 13.79 -21.83
CA LEU A 217 4.10 13.79 -22.59
C LEU A 217 3.07 14.78 -22.04
N ILE A 218 3.06 15.03 -20.72
CA ILE A 218 2.24 16.09 -20.10
C ILE A 218 2.71 17.47 -20.59
N SER A 219 4.02 17.71 -20.67
CA SER A 219 4.59 19.03 -21.04
C SER A 219 4.32 19.49 -22.48
N ILE A 220 3.84 18.61 -23.35
CA ILE A 220 3.34 18.97 -24.69
C ILE A 220 1.84 18.72 -24.88
N GLY A 221 1.19 18.09 -23.90
CA GLY A 221 -0.20 17.67 -23.95
C GLY A 221 -1.19 18.72 -23.45
N ASP A 222 -0.70 19.84 -22.94
CA ASP A 222 -1.51 20.92 -22.35
C ASP A 222 -2.47 21.57 -23.36
N PRO A 223 -3.63 22.11 -22.89
CA PRO A 223 -4.60 22.73 -23.79
C PRO A 223 -4.02 23.86 -24.67
N PRO A 224 -3.16 24.78 -24.16
CA PRO A 224 -2.47 25.76 -25.00
C PRO A 224 -1.58 25.15 -26.10
N SER A 225 -0.78 24.12 -25.81
CA SER A 225 0.03 23.42 -26.83
C SER A 225 -0.83 22.74 -27.90
N ARG A 226 -1.95 22.12 -27.52
CA ARG A 226 -2.91 21.56 -28.48
C ARG A 226 -3.57 22.63 -29.36
N ALA A 227 -3.90 23.79 -28.79
CA ALA A 227 -4.43 24.94 -29.53
C ALA A 227 -3.38 25.50 -30.51
N ARG A 228 -2.13 25.67 -30.07
CA ARG A 228 -0.99 26.07 -30.92
C ARG A 228 -0.77 25.09 -32.07
N SER A 229 -0.87 23.79 -31.85
CA SER A 229 -0.72 22.79 -32.92
C SER A 229 -1.85 22.86 -33.97
N LYS A 230 -3.10 23.09 -33.56
CA LYS A 230 -4.21 23.34 -34.50
C LYS A 230 -3.99 24.61 -35.33
N GLN A 231 -3.56 25.70 -34.70
CA GLN A 231 -3.20 26.94 -35.42
C GLN A 231 -2.01 26.74 -36.36
N ALA A 232 -1.04 25.89 -35.97
CA ALA A 232 0.07 25.51 -36.83
C ALA A 232 -0.40 24.70 -38.05
N GLN A 233 -1.40 23.81 -37.95
CA GLN A 233 -1.96 23.09 -39.10
C GLN A 233 -2.52 24.03 -40.17
N GLU A 234 -3.23 25.09 -39.78
CA GLU A 234 -3.78 26.09 -40.69
C GLU A 234 -2.69 26.96 -41.35
N THR A 235 -1.59 27.22 -40.62
CA THR A 235 -0.56 28.20 -41.01
C THR A 235 0.76 27.59 -41.50
N ALA A 236 0.97 26.28 -41.34
CA ALA A 236 2.23 25.57 -41.61
C ALA A 236 2.77 25.88 -43.01
N PHE A 237 1.94 25.71 -44.04
CA PHE A 237 2.35 25.94 -45.41
C PHE A 237 2.37 27.42 -45.82
N GLN A 238 1.79 28.33 -45.04
CA GLN A 238 1.69 29.75 -45.42
C GLN A 238 3.06 30.43 -45.40
N LYS A 239 3.85 30.17 -44.34
CA LYS A 239 5.21 30.72 -44.19
C LYS A 239 6.28 29.90 -44.94
N LEU A 240 5.96 28.70 -45.44
CA LEU A 240 6.92 27.82 -46.13
C LEU A 240 6.94 28.05 -47.65
N HIS A 241 8.16 28.08 -48.20
CA HIS A 241 8.42 28.31 -49.62
C HIS A 241 9.50 27.38 -50.20
N ARG A 242 9.70 27.42 -51.53
CA ARG A 242 10.65 26.55 -52.24
C ARG A 242 12.09 26.63 -51.73
N TYR A 243 12.49 27.76 -51.15
CA TYR A 243 13.82 28.02 -50.63
C TYR A 243 13.95 27.83 -49.10
N SER A 244 12.89 27.36 -48.43
CA SER A 244 12.93 27.11 -46.98
C SER A 244 13.91 26.00 -46.67
N SER A 245 14.70 26.17 -45.61
CA SER A 245 15.65 25.15 -45.15
C SER A 245 14.95 23.84 -44.76
N ASP A 246 15.70 22.73 -44.72
CA ASP A 246 15.15 21.45 -44.24
C ASP A 246 14.74 21.54 -42.74
N ARG A 247 15.42 22.39 -41.97
CA ARG A 247 15.13 22.64 -40.55
C ARG A 247 13.84 23.44 -40.35
N GLU A 248 13.65 24.56 -41.05
CA GLU A 248 12.37 25.31 -41.07
C GLU A 248 11.19 24.36 -41.33
N VAL A 249 11.33 23.47 -42.31
CA VAL A 249 10.26 22.54 -42.72
C VAL A 249 10.05 21.42 -41.70
N TRP A 250 11.12 20.95 -41.05
CA TRP A 250 11.04 19.99 -39.95
C TRP A 250 10.37 20.58 -38.70
N GLU A 251 10.71 21.81 -38.32
CA GLU A 251 10.08 22.47 -37.17
C GLU A 251 8.58 22.68 -37.39
N ARG A 252 8.18 23.19 -38.57
CA ARG A 252 6.75 23.34 -38.89
C ARG A 252 5.99 22.03 -39.03
N PHE A 253 6.68 20.94 -39.38
CA PHE A 253 6.10 19.61 -39.32
C PHE A 253 5.80 19.20 -37.87
N LEU A 254 6.75 19.37 -36.95
CA LEU A 254 6.55 19.01 -35.53
C LEU A 254 5.55 19.93 -34.81
N GLU A 255 5.47 21.21 -35.18
CA GLU A 255 4.43 22.12 -34.67
C GLU A 255 3.02 21.70 -35.13
N ALA A 256 2.87 21.34 -36.41
CA ALA A 256 1.57 21.03 -37.00
C ALA A 256 1.11 19.58 -36.76
N ASP A 257 2.02 18.64 -36.53
CA ASP A 257 1.73 17.22 -36.29
C ASP A 257 2.03 16.82 -34.85
N HIS A 258 1.06 17.03 -33.95
CA HIS A 258 1.19 16.71 -32.53
C HIS A 258 1.58 15.24 -32.25
N TYR A 259 1.08 14.28 -33.03
CA TYR A 259 1.43 12.86 -32.84
C TYR A 259 2.87 12.56 -33.29
N ALA A 260 3.36 13.22 -34.35
CA ALA A 260 4.77 13.15 -34.70
C ALA A 260 5.67 13.75 -33.61
N MET A 261 5.25 14.85 -32.98
CA MET A 261 5.95 15.43 -31.82
C MET A 261 5.98 14.46 -30.63
N GLU A 262 4.86 13.80 -30.29
CA GLU A 262 4.84 12.75 -29.26
C GLU A 262 5.81 11.60 -29.59
N CYS A 263 5.84 11.14 -30.84
CA CYS A 263 6.77 10.10 -31.27
C CYS A 263 8.25 10.53 -31.18
N VAL A 264 8.59 11.77 -31.54
CA VAL A 264 9.96 12.31 -31.37
C VAL A 264 10.33 12.42 -29.89
N ILE A 265 9.39 12.79 -29.02
CA ILE A 265 9.62 12.81 -27.57
C ILE A 265 9.82 11.39 -27.01
N ALA A 266 9.02 10.42 -27.45
CA ALA A 266 9.22 9.00 -27.09
C ALA A 266 10.59 8.49 -27.55
N MET A 267 11.06 8.89 -28.75
CA MET A 267 12.42 8.59 -29.20
C MET A 267 13.49 9.23 -28.32
N LYS A 268 13.37 10.52 -27.96
CA LYS A 268 14.34 11.19 -27.07
C LYS A 268 14.36 10.60 -25.65
N TRP A 269 13.22 10.09 -25.16
CA TRP A 269 13.16 9.33 -23.93
C TRP A 269 13.93 7.99 -24.06
N LEU A 270 13.67 7.21 -25.12
CA LEU A 270 14.40 5.96 -25.42
C LEU A 270 15.91 6.18 -25.62
N GLU A 271 16.32 7.31 -26.19
CA GLU A 271 17.74 7.70 -26.33
C GLU A 271 18.39 7.93 -24.96
N ARG A 272 17.71 8.60 -24.03
CA ARG A 272 18.18 8.77 -22.65
C ARG A 272 18.25 7.45 -21.89
N THR A 273 17.21 6.62 -21.96
CA THR A 273 17.20 5.27 -21.36
C THR A 273 18.34 4.41 -21.90
N SER A 274 18.63 4.48 -23.19
CA SER A 274 19.75 3.78 -23.84
C SER A 274 21.15 4.29 -23.43
N ARG A 275 21.27 5.51 -22.89
CA ARG A 275 22.53 6.01 -22.30
C ARG A 275 22.72 5.56 -20.85
N SER A 276 21.63 5.41 -20.09
CA SER A 276 21.66 5.04 -18.67
C SER A 276 21.73 3.52 -18.43
N ALA A 277 21.28 2.71 -19.40
CA ALA A 277 21.43 1.27 -19.34
C ALA A 277 22.90 0.86 -19.47
N VAL A 278 23.38 -0.03 -18.58
CA VAL A 278 24.66 -0.72 -18.75
C VAL A 278 24.48 -1.77 -19.86
N LEU A 279 24.73 -1.36 -21.10
CA LEU A 279 24.45 -2.18 -22.28
C LEU A 279 25.54 -3.24 -22.51
N ASP A 280 25.11 -4.50 -22.67
CA ASP A 280 25.94 -5.60 -23.18
C ASP A 280 26.54 -5.32 -24.58
N ILE A 281 25.98 -4.34 -25.29
CA ILE A 281 26.54 -3.81 -26.54
C ILE A 281 28.00 -3.35 -26.37
N ASP A 282 28.38 -2.78 -25.21
CA ASP A 282 29.76 -2.32 -25.00
C ASP A 282 30.74 -3.46 -24.69
N SER A 283 30.32 -4.50 -23.97
CA SER A 283 31.10 -5.74 -23.81
C SER A 283 31.34 -6.41 -25.16
N VAL A 284 30.30 -6.54 -25.99
CA VAL A 284 30.40 -7.16 -27.32
C VAL A 284 31.24 -6.33 -28.29
N ILE A 285 31.12 -4.98 -28.28
CA ILE A 285 32.02 -4.11 -29.07
C ILE A 285 33.47 -4.31 -28.62
N HIS A 286 33.75 -4.32 -27.32
CA HIS A 286 35.10 -4.52 -26.81
C HIS A 286 35.67 -5.89 -27.19
N GLU A 287 34.87 -6.97 -27.06
CA GLU A 287 35.28 -8.31 -27.48
C GLU A 287 35.65 -8.34 -28.97
N LEU A 288 34.80 -7.79 -29.85
CA LEU A 288 35.07 -7.70 -31.29
C LEU A 288 36.31 -6.84 -31.61
N GLU A 289 36.55 -5.75 -30.89
CA GLU A 289 37.77 -4.93 -31.03
C GLU A 289 39.03 -5.70 -30.60
N THR A 290 38.97 -6.55 -29.57
CA THR A 290 40.09 -7.42 -29.19
C THR A 290 40.35 -8.51 -30.23
N GLN A 291 39.30 -9.13 -30.77
CA GLN A 291 39.39 -10.14 -31.84
C GLN A 291 39.88 -9.57 -33.19
N ALA A 292 39.85 -8.25 -33.37
CA ALA A 292 40.41 -7.57 -34.53
C ALA A 292 41.95 -7.39 -34.47
N GLU A 293 42.61 -7.73 -33.35
CA GLU A 293 44.06 -7.80 -33.15
C GLU A 293 44.87 -6.51 -33.46
N ARG A 294 44.18 -5.38 -33.62
CA ARG A 294 44.75 -4.11 -34.13
C ARG A 294 45.63 -3.33 -33.16
N GLY A 295 45.57 -3.67 -31.87
CA GLY A 295 46.11 -2.86 -30.79
C GLY A 295 45.16 -1.70 -30.41
N GLN A 296 45.00 -1.46 -29.11
CA GLN A 296 44.15 -0.37 -28.61
C GLN A 296 44.69 0.99 -29.08
N ASN A 297 43.79 1.87 -29.53
CA ASN A 297 44.07 3.24 -29.99
C ASN A 297 44.97 3.39 -31.23
N LEU A 298 45.26 2.32 -31.99
CA LEU A 298 45.99 2.40 -33.27
C LEU A 298 45.04 2.45 -34.49
N TRP A 299 44.47 3.64 -34.75
CA TRP A 299 43.61 3.86 -35.91
C TRP A 299 44.42 3.93 -37.22
N THR A 300 44.25 2.93 -38.08
CA THR A 300 44.91 2.85 -39.40
C THR A 300 43.88 2.85 -40.54
N ASN A 301 44.19 3.57 -41.63
CA ASN A 301 43.30 3.73 -42.80
C ASN A 301 42.75 2.41 -43.37
N GLY A 302 41.43 2.22 -43.25
CA GLY A 302 40.64 1.16 -43.90
C GLY A 302 40.96 -0.25 -43.41
N TRP A 303 40.72 -1.27 -44.23
CA TRP A 303 41.01 -2.68 -43.91
C TRP A 303 42.52 -2.97 -43.92
N LEU A 304 43.11 -3.27 -42.77
CA LEU A 304 44.57 -3.38 -42.60
C LEU A 304 45.08 -4.73 -43.12
N TYR A 305 44.54 -5.83 -42.63
CA TYR A 305 45.03 -7.19 -42.92
C TYR A 305 44.74 -7.59 -44.37
N THR A 306 43.59 -7.17 -44.89
CA THR A 306 43.19 -7.34 -46.29
C THR A 306 44.13 -6.56 -47.22
N LYS A 307 44.46 -5.31 -46.88
CA LYS A 307 45.46 -4.49 -47.60
C LYS A 307 46.86 -5.08 -47.56
N GLU A 308 47.28 -5.66 -46.45
CA GLU A 308 48.56 -6.37 -46.36
C GLU A 308 48.58 -7.64 -47.21
N THR A 309 47.47 -8.39 -47.24
CA THR A 309 47.29 -9.58 -48.08
C THR A 309 47.37 -9.21 -49.57
N ILE A 310 46.63 -8.18 -50.01
CA ILE A 310 46.70 -7.64 -51.39
C ILE A 310 48.13 -7.20 -51.74
N LYS A 311 48.80 -6.47 -50.85
CA LYS A 311 50.21 -6.07 -51.03
C LYS A 311 51.17 -7.27 -51.08
N GLY A 312 50.89 -8.33 -50.31
CA GLY A 312 51.59 -9.61 -50.38
C GLY A 312 51.52 -10.21 -51.78
N HIS A 313 50.30 -10.42 -52.30
CA HIS A 313 50.11 -10.98 -53.63
C HIS A 313 50.68 -10.10 -54.76
N LYS A 314 50.58 -8.77 -54.67
CA LYS A 314 51.23 -7.87 -55.64
C LYS A 314 52.75 -8.00 -55.64
N ARG A 315 53.38 -8.14 -54.46
CA ARG A 315 54.83 -8.41 -54.35
C ARG A 315 55.21 -9.75 -54.96
N LEU A 316 54.46 -10.82 -54.65
CA LEU A 316 54.69 -12.16 -55.21
C LEU A 316 54.56 -12.21 -56.75
N ARG A 317 53.64 -11.44 -57.33
CA ARG A 317 53.43 -11.35 -58.79
C ARG A 317 54.28 -10.28 -59.49
N ALA A 318 55.11 -9.53 -58.75
CA ALA A 318 55.80 -8.31 -59.22
C ALA A 318 54.88 -7.34 -59.98
N TRP A 319 53.60 -7.25 -59.58
CA TRP A 319 52.53 -6.63 -60.37
C TRP A 319 52.29 -5.17 -59.93
N PRO A 320 52.61 -4.16 -60.76
CA PRO A 320 52.52 -2.75 -60.38
C PRO A 320 51.09 -2.19 -60.48
N GLN A 321 50.22 -2.82 -61.28
CA GLN A 321 48.86 -2.35 -61.53
C GLN A 321 47.89 -2.76 -60.41
N PRO A 322 46.64 -2.25 -60.39
CA PRO A 322 45.54 -2.86 -59.63
C PRO A 322 45.41 -4.37 -59.91
N LEU A 323 44.87 -5.11 -58.95
CA LEU A 323 44.44 -6.48 -59.17
C LEU A 323 43.02 -6.41 -59.75
N GLU A 324 42.77 -7.10 -60.87
CA GLU A 324 41.46 -7.07 -61.51
C GLU A 324 40.48 -8.01 -60.77
N PRO A 325 39.30 -7.54 -60.32
CA PRO A 325 38.37 -8.35 -59.52
C PRO A 325 37.84 -9.61 -60.22
N ASN A 326 37.79 -9.56 -61.55
CA ASN A 326 37.18 -10.59 -62.40
C ASN A 326 38.21 -11.59 -62.99
N ASP A 327 39.50 -11.47 -62.69
CA ASP A 327 40.53 -12.41 -63.17
C ASP A 327 40.43 -13.74 -62.40
N PRO A 328 40.10 -14.88 -63.06
CA PRO A 328 39.99 -16.17 -62.39
C PRO A 328 41.28 -16.61 -61.68
N SER A 329 42.44 -16.17 -62.18
CA SER A 329 43.75 -16.46 -61.58
C SER A 329 43.97 -15.71 -60.27
N ILE A 330 43.36 -14.53 -60.10
CA ILE A 330 43.44 -13.73 -58.87
C ILE A 330 42.48 -14.33 -57.85
N THR A 331 41.21 -14.49 -58.23
CA THR A 331 40.12 -15.04 -57.41
C THR A 331 40.43 -16.43 -56.85
N ALA A 332 41.15 -17.28 -57.58
CA ALA A 332 41.57 -18.61 -57.10
C ALA A 332 42.80 -18.61 -56.16
N SER A 333 43.47 -17.47 -55.98
CA SER A 333 44.73 -17.38 -55.22
C SER A 333 44.70 -16.40 -54.05
N LEU A 334 43.92 -15.33 -54.14
CA LEU A 334 43.78 -14.30 -53.13
C LEU A 334 42.63 -14.70 -52.19
N LEU A 335 42.91 -15.68 -51.32
CA LEU A 335 41.90 -16.34 -50.49
C LEU A 335 42.05 -15.96 -49.00
N SER A 336 40.91 -15.92 -48.30
CA SER A 336 40.87 -15.75 -46.84
C SER A 336 41.53 -16.94 -46.12
N THR A 337 42.30 -16.64 -45.07
CA THR A 337 43.16 -17.58 -44.33
C THR A 337 42.43 -18.81 -43.80
N GLU A 338 41.15 -18.71 -43.43
CA GLU A 338 40.38 -19.82 -42.83
C GLU A 338 39.31 -20.42 -43.76
N LYS A 339 38.63 -19.60 -44.57
CA LYS A 339 37.40 -20.00 -45.29
C LYS A 339 37.59 -20.28 -46.78
N SER A 340 38.81 -20.12 -47.31
CA SER A 340 39.09 -20.28 -48.75
C SER A 340 38.18 -19.45 -49.67
N GLN A 341 37.61 -18.35 -49.15
CA GLN A 341 36.78 -17.40 -49.91
C GLN A 341 37.67 -16.36 -50.59
N PRO A 342 37.34 -15.92 -51.82
CA PRO A 342 38.08 -14.86 -52.49
C PRO A 342 37.97 -13.55 -51.71
N LEU A 343 39.10 -12.89 -51.47
CA LEU A 343 39.16 -11.57 -50.86
C LEU A 343 39.06 -10.48 -51.92
N ILE A 344 38.54 -9.32 -51.51
CA ILE A 344 38.51 -8.12 -52.36
C ILE A 344 39.90 -7.72 -52.87
N THR A 345 39.92 -7.09 -54.04
CA THR A 345 41.12 -6.64 -54.75
C THR A 345 41.36 -5.13 -54.67
N GLN A 346 40.33 -4.37 -54.28
CA GLN A 346 40.30 -2.91 -54.14
C GLN A 346 39.90 -2.58 -52.68
N LEU A 347 40.15 -1.34 -52.23
CA LEU A 347 40.07 -0.94 -50.81
C LEU A 347 39.18 0.27 -50.55
N ASP A 348 38.27 0.55 -51.48
CA ASP A 348 37.20 1.54 -51.34
C ASP A 348 35.98 0.94 -50.61
N PRO A 349 35.17 1.74 -49.88
CA PRO A 349 34.15 1.22 -48.96
C PRO A 349 33.10 0.29 -49.59
N ASP A 350 32.76 0.49 -50.86
CA ASP A 350 31.80 -0.35 -51.58
C ASP A 350 32.44 -1.60 -52.22
N ALA A 351 33.75 -1.83 -52.08
CA ALA A 351 34.44 -2.95 -52.73
C ALA A 351 33.85 -4.32 -52.37
N VAL A 352 33.46 -4.54 -51.10
CA VAL A 352 32.79 -5.78 -50.65
C VAL A 352 31.47 -5.98 -51.39
N VAL A 353 30.66 -4.92 -51.51
CA VAL A 353 29.35 -4.92 -52.20
C VAL A 353 29.51 -5.11 -53.71
N ARG A 354 30.45 -4.37 -54.32
CA ARG A 354 30.68 -4.31 -55.77
C ARG A 354 31.35 -5.57 -56.31
N GLN A 355 32.32 -6.13 -55.58
CA GLN A 355 33.06 -7.34 -55.99
C GLN A 355 32.40 -8.63 -55.49
N LYS A 356 31.54 -8.57 -54.46
CA LYS A 356 30.92 -9.74 -53.80
C LYS A 356 31.99 -10.72 -53.27
N GLN A 357 33.06 -10.16 -52.73
CA GLN A 357 34.23 -10.85 -52.19
C GLN A 357 34.43 -10.47 -50.72
N GLY A 358 35.13 -11.31 -49.96
CA GLY A 358 35.26 -11.16 -48.51
C GLY A 358 36.39 -10.22 -48.07
N LEU A 359 36.36 -9.87 -46.77
CA LEU A 359 37.49 -9.28 -46.04
C LEU A 359 38.29 -10.37 -45.30
N GLN A 360 39.50 -10.05 -44.84
CA GLN A 360 40.17 -10.87 -43.84
C GLN A 360 39.40 -10.87 -42.51
N LYS A 361 39.49 -11.95 -41.74
CA LYS A 361 38.67 -12.19 -40.54
C LYS A 361 38.81 -11.08 -39.48
N GLN A 362 40.03 -10.61 -39.23
CA GLN A 362 40.29 -9.48 -38.34
C GLN A 362 39.59 -8.19 -38.81
N ASP A 363 39.64 -7.90 -40.11
CA ASP A 363 38.93 -6.74 -40.68
C ASP A 363 37.39 -6.92 -40.65
N GLN A 364 36.88 -8.16 -40.75
CA GLN A 364 35.43 -8.44 -40.56
C GLN A 364 34.97 -8.14 -39.13
N PHE A 365 35.77 -8.50 -38.12
CA PHE A 365 35.47 -8.16 -36.72
C PHE A 365 35.53 -6.64 -36.48
N TYR A 366 36.54 -5.95 -37.04
CA TYR A 366 36.64 -4.49 -36.98
C TYR A 366 35.44 -3.80 -37.64
N GLU A 367 35.02 -4.19 -38.85
CA GLU A 367 33.83 -3.62 -39.49
C GLU A 367 32.57 -3.85 -38.65
N ARG A 368 32.40 -5.07 -38.10
CA ARG A 368 31.23 -5.36 -37.25
C ARG A 368 31.20 -4.51 -35.98
N ALA A 369 32.32 -4.40 -35.26
CA ALA A 369 32.45 -3.53 -34.08
C ALA A 369 32.14 -2.06 -34.43
N THR A 370 32.63 -1.61 -35.58
CA THR A 370 32.43 -0.27 -36.12
C THR A 370 30.97 0.00 -36.45
N TRP A 371 30.28 -0.89 -37.17
CA TRP A 371 28.85 -0.74 -37.50
C TRP A 371 27.95 -0.86 -36.26
N MET A 372 28.32 -1.72 -35.31
CA MET A 372 27.67 -1.83 -34.01
C MET A 372 27.83 -0.54 -33.18
N THR A 373 28.99 0.13 -33.27
CA THR A 373 29.20 1.47 -32.69
C THR A 373 28.38 2.54 -33.39
N CYS A 374 28.28 2.53 -34.72
CA CYS A 374 27.39 3.42 -35.48
C CYS A 374 25.91 3.22 -35.07
N TRP A 375 25.47 1.96 -34.93
CA TRP A 375 24.14 1.62 -34.43
C TRP A 375 23.91 2.19 -33.02
N LYS A 376 24.86 1.99 -32.09
CA LYS A 376 24.82 2.53 -30.73
C LYS A 376 24.68 4.06 -30.73
N MET A 377 25.54 4.77 -31.48
CA MET A 377 25.50 6.24 -31.56
C MET A 377 24.15 6.76 -32.06
N LEU A 378 23.57 6.13 -33.10
CA LEU A 378 22.23 6.50 -33.58
C LEU A 378 21.13 6.19 -32.56
N ARG A 379 21.20 5.05 -31.87
CA ARG A 379 20.23 4.63 -30.84
C ARG A 379 20.25 5.49 -29.59
N GLN A 380 21.42 6.05 -29.24
CA GLN A 380 21.61 6.96 -28.12
C GLN A 380 21.38 8.44 -28.51
N GLY A 381 21.01 8.74 -29.76
CA GLY A 381 20.74 10.12 -30.20
C GLY A 381 21.98 11.01 -30.11
N GLU A 382 23.15 10.47 -30.42
CA GLU A 382 24.39 11.26 -30.46
C GLU A 382 24.32 12.32 -31.57
N ASP A 383 24.97 13.45 -31.32
CA ASP A 383 24.98 14.59 -32.22
C ASP A 383 25.86 14.37 -33.47
N TRP A 384 25.72 15.26 -34.45
CA TRP A 384 26.47 15.17 -35.70
C TRP A 384 27.95 15.47 -35.49
N THR A 385 28.32 16.39 -34.60
CA THR A 385 29.73 16.70 -34.32
C THR A 385 30.50 15.50 -33.77
N LYS A 386 29.96 14.77 -32.79
CA LYS A 386 30.58 13.58 -32.21
C LYS A 386 30.69 12.43 -33.20
N ILE A 387 29.64 12.13 -33.96
CA ILE A 387 29.68 11.11 -35.04
C ILE A 387 30.78 11.45 -36.08
N ARG A 388 30.90 12.73 -36.43
CA ARG A 388 31.91 13.22 -37.38
C ARG A 388 33.33 13.18 -36.81
N GLU A 389 33.50 13.45 -35.52
CA GLU A 389 34.81 13.42 -34.84
C GLU A 389 35.29 11.99 -34.63
N TRP A 390 34.42 11.10 -34.14
CA TRP A 390 34.67 9.65 -34.06
C TRP A 390 35.06 9.05 -35.44
N SER A 391 34.36 9.46 -36.50
CA SER A 391 34.68 9.04 -37.88
C SER A 391 36.00 9.61 -38.38
N ARG A 392 36.40 10.80 -37.91
CA ARG A 392 37.67 11.46 -38.28
C ARG A 392 38.86 10.80 -37.61
N GLU A 393 38.74 10.45 -36.32
CA GLU A 393 39.78 9.72 -35.57
C GLU A 393 40.12 8.38 -36.25
N ARG A 394 39.10 7.67 -36.74
CA ARG A 394 39.23 6.42 -37.49
C ARG A 394 39.66 6.61 -38.96
N LEU A 395 39.81 7.86 -39.42
CA LEU A 395 40.12 8.25 -40.80
C LEU A 395 39.09 7.80 -41.84
N GLU A 396 37.85 7.57 -41.40
CA GLU A 396 36.74 7.02 -42.18
C GLU A 396 35.57 8.01 -42.26
N CYS A 397 35.90 9.29 -42.50
CA CYS A 397 34.96 10.43 -42.60
C CYS A 397 33.78 10.21 -43.56
N TRP A 398 33.89 9.28 -44.51
CA TRP A 398 32.80 8.89 -45.40
C TRP A 398 31.60 8.30 -44.63
N ARG A 399 31.83 7.61 -43.49
CA ARG A 399 30.74 7.08 -42.66
C ARG A 399 29.87 8.22 -42.11
N ALA A 400 30.48 9.26 -41.56
CA ALA A 400 29.77 10.46 -41.12
C ALA A 400 28.88 11.03 -42.24
N VAL A 401 29.44 11.27 -43.43
CA VAL A 401 28.67 11.77 -44.59
C VAL A 401 27.51 10.84 -44.94
N SER A 402 27.73 9.52 -44.90
CA SER A 402 26.70 8.50 -45.16
C SER A 402 25.58 8.49 -44.11
N LEU A 403 25.92 8.72 -42.84
CA LEU A 403 25.01 8.66 -41.69
C LEU A 403 24.08 9.87 -41.57
N CYS A 404 24.56 11.09 -41.87
CA CYS A 404 23.79 12.31 -41.64
C CYS A 404 23.40 13.07 -42.91
N GLY A 405 23.95 12.71 -44.09
CA GLY A 405 23.54 13.19 -45.41
C GLY A 405 23.97 14.63 -45.76
N SER A 406 23.83 15.60 -44.86
CA SER A 406 24.21 17.00 -45.07
C SER A 406 24.94 17.58 -43.85
N SER A 407 25.65 18.69 -44.05
CA SER A 407 26.25 19.44 -42.93
C SER A 407 25.22 20.39 -42.34
N VAL A 408 25.09 20.36 -41.02
CA VAL A 408 24.53 21.45 -40.23
C VAL A 408 25.19 22.78 -40.60
N ASP A 409 24.38 23.81 -40.88
CA ASP A 409 24.85 25.17 -41.06
C ASP A 409 24.84 25.90 -39.71
N LYS A 410 25.97 26.52 -39.35
CA LYS A 410 26.17 27.15 -38.04
C LYS A 410 25.61 28.57 -37.95
N HIS A 411 25.15 29.15 -39.06
CA HIS A 411 24.74 30.55 -39.14
C HIS A 411 23.23 30.81 -39.07
N VAL A 412 22.44 29.80 -38.68
CA VAL A 412 21.00 29.95 -38.45
C VAL A 412 20.75 30.34 -36.98
N HIS A 413 20.37 31.60 -36.77
CA HIS A 413 19.99 32.14 -35.46
C HIS A 413 18.51 31.85 -35.13
N GLU A 414 18.20 31.71 -33.83
CA GLU A 414 16.84 31.70 -33.26
C GLU A 414 15.86 30.64 -33.81
N GLU A 415 16.19 29.35 -33.64
CA GLU A 415 15.29 28.22 -33.94
C GLU A 415 15.22 27.23 -32.74
N ARG A 416 14.09 26.53 -32.59
CA ARG A 416 13.69 25.81 -31.36
C ARG A 416 14.31 24.41 -31.22
N THR A 417 14.65 23.77 -32.33
CA THR A 417 15.48 22.55 -32.33
C THR A 417 16.94 22.92 -32.08
N PRO A 418 17.73 22.16 -31.31
CA PRO A 418 19.17 22.42 -31.22
C PRO A 418 19.82 22.30 -32.61
N VAL A 419 20.81 23.16 -32.88
CA VAL A 419 21.53 23.20 -34.16
C VAL A 419 22.21 21.85 -34.47
N ASP A 420 22.64 21.14 -33.43
CA ASP A 420 23.32 19.84 -33.49
C ASP A 420 22.62 18.85 -32.54
N ASP A 421 21.67 18.06 -33.08
CA ASP A 421 20.84 17.12 -32.33
C ASP A 421 20.72 15.79 -33.10
N GLY A 422 20.47 14.68 -32.41
CA GLY A 422 20.35 13.36 -33.06
C GLY A 422 19.26 13.30 -34.14
N THR A 423 18.27 14.19 -34.07
CA THR A 423 17.18 14.31 -35.07
C THR A 423 17.60 14.95 -36.39
N THR A 424 18.75 15.65 -36.47
CA THR A 424 19.26 16.32 -37.69
C THR A 424 19.28 15.40 -38.91
N ARG A 425 19.64 14.12 -38.71
CA ARG A 425 19.67 13.08 -39.78
C ARG A 425 18.31 12.90 -40.49
N MET A 426 17.20 13.18 -39.81
CA MET A 426 15.84 13.04 -40.34
C MET A 426 15.42 14.23 -41.18
N MET A 427 15.86 15.44 -40.83
CA MET A 427 15.50 16.70 -41.52
C MET A 427 15.88 16.63 -43.02
N ASN A 428 17.05 16.08 -43.31
CA ASN A 428 17.60 15.93 -44.67
C ASN A 428 16.79 14.98 -45.60
N CYS A 429 15.81 14.23 -45.08
CA CYS A 429 15.01 13.29 -45.88
C CYS A 429 14.17 13.97 -46.98
N ARG A 430 13.92 15.28 -46.89
CA ARG A 430 13.22 16.05 -47.93
C ARG A 430 14.11 16.38 -49.11
N SER A 431 15.28 16.97 -48.88
CA SER A 431 16.18 17.41 -49.95
C SER A 431 16.96 16.27 -50.60
N GLN A 432 17.14 15.14 -49.88
CA GLN A 432 18.01 14.05 -50.29
C GLN A 432 17.29 12.72 -50.56
N GLU A 433 16.21 12.72 -51.34
CA GLU A 433 15.50 11.48 -51.68
C GLU A 433 16.39 10.41 -52.33
N ALA A 434 17.37 10.81 -53.15
CA ALA A 434 18.32 9.89 -53.77
C ALA A 434 19.25 9.20 -52.75
N TRP A 435 19.70 9.91 -51.70
CA TRP A 435 20.47 9.33 -50.60
C TRP A 435 19.62 8.33 -49.82
N ARG A 436 18.39 8.72 -49.46
CA ARG A 436 17.41 7.84 -48.80
C ARG A 436 17.13 6.56 -49.59
N ALA A 437 17.02 6.67 -50.92
CA ALA A 437 16.85 5.51 -51.81
C ALA A 437 18.10 4.61 -51.83
N ALA A 438 19.31 5.18 -51.79
CA ALA A 438 20.56 4.42 -51.66
C ALA A 438 20.64 3.70 -50.30
N CYS A 439 20.31 4.37 -49.18
CA CYS A 439 20.23 3.72 -47.87
C CYS A 439 19.21 2.56 -47.86
N SER A 440 18.05 2.72 -48.50
CA SER A 440 17.06 1.64 -48.63
C SER A 440 17.58 0.46 -49.46
N ALA A 441 18.33 0.73 -50.54
CA ALA A 441 18.98 -0.32 -51.33
C ALA A 441 20.05 -1.08 -50.53
N LEU A 442 20.84 -0.38 -49.70
CA LEU A 442 21.86 -0.98 -48.83
C LEU A 442 21.22 -1.82 -47.71
N ALA A 443 20.20 -1.32 -47.02
CA ALA A 443 19.47 -2.05 -45.97
C ALA A 443 18.85 -3.38 -46.49
N ARG A 444 18.37 -3.37 -47.74
CA ARG A 444 17.78 -4.53 -48.41
C ARG A 444 18.80 -5.48 -49.04
N ASN A 445 20.09 -5.14 -49.13
CA ASN A 445 21.10 -6.03 -49.69
C ASN A 445 21.49 -7.14 -48.70
N PRO A 446 21.20 -8.43 -48.96
CA PRO A 446 21.51 -9.51 -48.02
C PRO A 446 23.01 -9.85 -47.93
N ASN A 447 23.85 -9.25 -48.76
CA ASN A 447 25.31 -9.43 -48.75
C ASN A 447 26.03 -8.45 -47.79
N ASN A 448 25.33 -7.44 -47.29
CA ASN A 448 25.86 -6.47 -46.33
C ASN A 448 25.76 -7.01 -44.89
N GLU A 449 26.53 -6.41 -43.99
CA GLU A 449 26.57 -6.80 -42.57
C GLU A 449 25.25 -6.41 -41.87
N ASP A 450 24.82 -7.14 -40.84
CA ASP A 450 23.48 -6.94 -40.26
C ASP A 450 23.31 -5.60 -39.53
N PHE A 451 24.33 -5.12 -38.80
CA PHE A 451 24.32 -3.77 -38.20
C PHE A 451 24.46 -2.68 -39.26
N GLU A 452 25.27 -2.87 -40.31
CA GLU A 452 25.32 -1.95 -41.46
C GLU A 452 23.92 -1.77 -42.06
N ARG A 453 23.22 -2.88 -42.33
CA ARG A 453 21.86 -2.88 -42.89
C ARG A 453 20.85 -2.25 -41.93
N ALA A 454 20.99 -2.47 -40.62
CA ALA A 454 20.15 -1.89 -39.59
C ALA A 454 20.34 -0.37 -39.46
N VAL A 455 21.58 0.11 -39.51
CA VAL A 455 21.94 1.54 -39.52
C VAL A 455 21.32 2.25 -40.72
N TYR A 456 21.51 1.72 -41.94
CA TYR A 456 20.86 2.29 -43.12
C TYR A 456 19.33 2.13 -43.08
N GLY A 457 18.82 1.08 -42.43
CA GLY A 457 17.41 0.87 -42.14
C GLY A 457 16.81 2.02 -41.34
N LEU A 458 17.41 2.39 -40.21
CA LEU A 458 17.00 3.55 -39.41
C LEU A 458 16.97 4.85 -40.23
N LEU A 459 17.99 5.12 -41.05
CA LEU A 459 18.06 6.35 -41.85
C LEU A 459 16.98 6.42 -42.94
N CYS A 460 16.61 5.29 -43.55
CA CYS A 460 15.58 5.23 -44.58
C CYS A 460 14.18 4.83 -44.08
N GLY A 461 14.01 4.58 -42.77
CA GLY A 461 12.75 4.14 -42.16
C GLY A 461 12.34 2.71 -42.52
N GLU A 462 13.30 1.86 -42.91
CA GLU A 462 13.09 0.42 -43.15
C GLU A 462 13.32 -0.36 -41.85
N THR A 463 12.37 -1.21 -41.47
CA THR A 463 12.35 -1.80 -40.11
C THR A 463 12.87 -3.24 -40.06
N GLU A 464 12.72 -4.03 -41.13
CA GLU A 464 13.08 -5.46 -41.14
C GLU A 464 14.54 -5.73 -40.79
N ALA A 465 15.46 -4.95 -41.37
CA ALA A 465 16.89 -5.09 -41.10
C ALA A 465 17.25 -4.68 -39.66
N ALA A 466 16.61 -3.64 -39.15
CA ALA A 466 16.85 -3.12 -37.80
C ALA A 466 16.32 -4.07 -36.72
N PHE A 467 15.11 -4.61 -36.86
CA PHE A 467 14.55 -5.60 -35.93
C PHE A 467 15.38 -6.89 -35.82
N LYS A 468 16.22 -7.21 -36.81
CA LYS A 468 17.13 -8.38 -36.75
C LYS A 468 18.25 -8.19 -35.72
N VAL A 469 18.71 -6.96 -35.49
CA VAL A 469 19.81 -6.64 -34.55
C VAL A 469 19.35 -6.08 -33.20
N CYS A 470 18.09 -5.66 -33.06
CA CYS A 470 17.51 -5.25 -31.79
C CYS A 470 17.68 -6.32 -30.70
N GLN A 471 18.09 -5.89 -29.50
CA GLN A 471 18.34 -6.75 -28.34
C GLN A 471 17.33 -6.54 -27.22
N SER A 472 16.88 -5.30 -27.03
CA SER A 472 15.92 -4.88 -25.99
C SER A 472 14.55 -4.48 -26.56
N TRP A 473 13.54 -4.43 -25.70
CA TRP A 473 12.22 -3.86 -26.01
C TRP A 473 12.33 -2.39 -26.45
N ASP A 474 13.20 -1.61 -25.79
CA ASP A 474 13.49 -0.21 -26.14
C ASP A 474 14.03 -0.06 -27.57
N ASP A 475 14.83 -1.01 -28.07
CA ASP A 475 15.29 -1.02 -29.46
C ASP A 475 14.14 -1.20 -30.45
N TYR A 476 13.23 -2.13 -30.16
CA TYR A 476 12.05 -2.36 -31.00
C TYR A 476 11.13 -1.14 -31.03
N LEU A 477 10.91 -0.48 -29.88
CA LEU A 477 10.14 0.77 -29.84
C LEU A 477 10.82 1.89 -30.63
N TYR A 478 12.14 2.03 -30.51
CA TYR A 478 12.87 3.10 -31.21
C TYR A 478 12.79 2.93 -32.73
N VAL A 479 13.00 1.71 -33.24
CA VAL A 479 12.85 1.40 -34.66
C VAL A 479 11.43 1.69 -35.15
N TYR A 480 10.42 1.31 -34.37
CA TYR A 480 9.01 1.62 -34.67
C TYR A 480 8.78 3.13 -34.77
N PHE A 481 9.06 3.91 -33.72
CA PHE A 481 8.81 5.36 -33.72
C PHE A 481 9.64 6.10 -34.78
N ASN A 482 10.90 5.70 -35.01
CA ASN A 482 11.74 6.23 -36.08
C ASN A 482 11.07 6.05 -37.46
N SER A 483 10.52 4.86 -37.74
CA SER A 483 9.80 4.61 -39.00
C SER A 483 8.51 5.44 -39.13
N VAL A 484 7.75 5.60 -38.04
CA VAL A 484 6.52 6.40 -38.01
C VAL A 484 6.81 7.87 -38.27
N VAL A 485 7.79 8.45 -37.57
CA VAL A 485 8.20 9.85 -37.75
C VAL A 485 8.66 10.11 -39.20
N LEU A 486 9.51 9.24 -39.75
CA LEU A 486 9.97 9.36 -41.14
C LEU A 486 8.83 9.18 -42.17
N SER A 487 7.82 8.35 -41.88
CA SER A 487 6.64 8.21 -42.74
C SER A 487 5.80 9.49 -42.73
N ARG A 488 5.46 10.01 -41.55
CA ARG A 488 4.64 11.22 -41.39
C ARG A 488 5.33 12.47 -41.96
N TYR A 489 6.65 12.58 -41.79
CA TYR A 489 7.43 13.67 -42.40
C TYR A 489 7.40 13.63 -43.94
N ARG A 490 7.39 12.44 -44.55
CA ARG A 490 7.16 12.29 -46.01
C ARG A 490 5.75 12.70 -46.41
N GLY A 491 4.74 12.36 -45.59
CA GLY A 491 3.36 12.82 -45.78
C GLY A 491 3.27 14.35 -45.80
N PHE A 492 3.87 15.01 -44.81
CA PHE A 492 3.99 16.47 -44.74
C PHE A 492 4.72 17.06 -45.95
N CYS A 493 5.89 16.54 -46.31
CA CYS A 493 6.66 17.01 -47.46
C CYS A 493 5.90 16.84 -48.79
N THR A 494 5.16 15.74 -48.94
CA THR A 494 4.32 15.49 -50.13
C THR A 494 3.19 16.51 -50.23
N GLN A 495 2.54 16.85 -49.12
CA GLN A 495 1.51 17.90 -49.07
C GLN A 495 2.11 19.29 -49.35
N LEU A 496 3.28 19.61 -48.79
CA LEU A 496 4.01 20.84 -49.09
C LEU A 496 4.36 20.96 -50.58
N GLN A 497 4.85 19.88 -51.20
CA GLN A 497 5.16 19.86 -52.63
C GLN A 497 3.90 20.10 -53.49
N ARG A 498 2.74 19.54 -53.11
CA ARG A 498 1.45 19.84 -53.75
C ARG A 498 1.08 21.32 -53.59
N LYS A 499 1.20 21.89 -52.37
CA LYS A 499 0.97 23.34 -52.14
C LYS A 499 1.88 24.21 -53.00
N LEU A 500 3.15 23.84 -53.17
CA LEU A 500 4.11 24.56 -54.02
C LEU A 500 3.81 24.47 -55.53
N SER A 501 2.90 23.58 -55.96
CA SER A 501 2.39 23.51 -57.34
C SER A 501 1.16 24.40 -57.60
N HIS A 502 0.55 24.97 -56.56
CA HIS A 502 -0.59 25.89 -56.64
C HIS A 502 -0.16 27.37 -56.57
N SER A 503 -1.11 28.28 -56.74
CA SER A 503 -0.87 29.72 -56.58
C SER A 503 -0.40 30.03 -55.15
N PRO A 504 0.59 30.93 -54.95
CA PRO A 504 1.03 31.35 -53.61
C PRO A 504 -0.08 31.93 -52.73
N THR A 505 -1.16 32.43 -53.35
CA THR A 505 -2.32 33.04 -52.70
C THR A 505 -3.41 32.05 -52.30
N THR A 506 -3.33 30.77 -52.70
CA THR A 506 -4.31 29.76 -52.33
C THR A 506 -4.03 29.25 -50.91
N PRO A 507 -4.91 29.47 -49.93
CA PRO A 507 -4.73 28.90 -48.60
C PRO A 507 -4.92 27.38 -48.67
N VAL A 508 -3.90 26.65 -48.22
CA VAL A 508 -3.93 25.19 -48.08
C VAL A 508 -3.44 24.89 -46.66
N ALA A 509 -4.33 24.39 -45.82
CA ALA A 509 -3.97 23.87 -44.50
C ALA A 509 -3.26 22.51 -44.66
N PHE A 510 -2.36 22.20 -43.73
CA PHE A 510 -1.84 20.84 -43.57
C PHE A 510 -2.89 19.96 -42.91
N VAL A 511 -3.11 18.76 -43.47
CA VAL A 511 -3.98 17.75 -42.86
C VAL A 511 -3.10 16.62 -42.33
N PRO A 512 -2.89 16.48 -41.01
CA PRO A 512 -2.13 15.37 -40.45
C PRO A 512 -2.83 14.04 -40.71
N GLU A 513 -2.02 12.99 -40.84
CA GLU A 513 -2.52 11.61 -40.79
C GLU A 513 -3.13 11.33 -39.40
N ALA A 514 -4.08 10.39 -39.30
CA ALA A 514 -4.64 9.99 -38.01
C ALA A 514 -3.54 9.53 -37.03
N ALA A 515 -3.75 9.71 -35.72
CA ALA A 515 -2.79 9.28 -34.72
C ALA A 515 -2.72 7.74 -34.65
N GLY A 516 -1.50 7.20 -34.64
CA GLY A 516 -1.22 5.77 -34.81
C GLY A 516 -1.42 4.89 -33.56
N TYR A 517 -2.05 5.39 -32.49
CA TYR A 517 -2.15 4.70 -31.20
C TYR A 517 -2.68 3.26 -31.31
N ALA A 518 -3.69 3.02 -32.14
CA ALA A 518 -4.26 1.69 -32.33
C ALA A 518 -3.28 0.70 -32.98
N ASP A 519 -2.40 1.18 -33.86
CA ASP A 519 -1.38 0.36 -34.51
C ASP A 519 -0.15 0.15 -33.62
N PHE A 520 0.19 1.15 -32.79
CA PHE A 520 1.15 0.98 -31.70
C PHE A 520 0.69 -0.09 -30.70
N ASN A 521 -0.57 -0.05 -30.26
CA ASN A 521 -1.13 -1.03 -29.33
C ASN A 521 -1.10 -2.47 -29.91
N LYS A 522 -1.39 -2.64 -31.21
CA LYS A 522 -1.19 -3.92 -31.92
C LYS A 522 0.28 -4.35 -31.95
N PHE A 523 1.20 -3.42 -32.21
CA PHE A 523 2.63 -3.69 -32.23
C PHE A 523 3.15 -4.15 -30.86
N VAL A 524 2.75 -3.50 -29.77
CA VAL A 524 3.10 -3.94 -28.41
C VAL A 524 2.58 -5.36 -28.13
N GLN A 525 1.32 -5.66 -28.48
CA GLN A 525 0.79 -7.03 -28.32
C GLN A 525 1.60 -8.07 -29.12
N TYR A 526 2.07 -7.72 -30.32
CA TYR A 526 3.01 -8.57 -31.07
C TYR A 526 4.36 -8.75 -30.34
N THR A 527 4.94 -7.70 -29.74
CA THR A 527 6.22 -7.81 -29.01
C THR A 527 6.17 -8.79 -27.84
N ARG A 528 5.02 -8.92 -27.16
CA ARG A 528 4.79 -9.90 -26.07
C ARG A 528 4.82 -11.35 -26.52
N GLY A 529 4.63 -11.62 -27.81
CA GLY A 529 4.77 -12.95 -28.43
C GLY A 529 6.17 -13.26 -28.98
N ASN A 530 7.09 -12.29 -28.97
CA ASN A 530 8.43 -12.44 -29.55
C ASN A 530 9.36 -13.24 -28.61
N GLN A 531 10.08 -14.23 -29.15
CA GLN A 531 11.00 -15.09 -28.41
C GLN A 531 12.16 -14.35 -27.74
N ARG A 532 12.61 -13.21 -28.28
CA ARG A 532 13.75 -12.44 -27.73
C ARG A 532 13.34 -11.50 -26.60
N ILE A 533 12.33 -10.67 -26.85
CA ILE A 533 11.94 -9.56 -25.97
C ILE A 533 10.65 -9.83 -25.20
N GLY A 534 10.00 -10.99 -25.38
CA GLY A 534 8.69 -11.28 -24.80
C GLY A 534 8.65 -11.29 -23.27
N VAL A 535 9.78 -11.61 -22.62
CA VAL A 535 9.92 -11.51 -21.14
C VAL A 535 9.96 -10.03 -20.71
N GLU A 536 10.79 -9.21 -21.35
CA GLU A 536 10.87 -7.77 -21.08
C GLU A 536 9.54 -7.06 -21.40
N ALA A 537 8.88 -7.42 -22.51
CA ALA A 537 7.59 -6.85 -22.92
C ALA A 537 6.40 -7.23 -21.98
N ARG A 538 6.59 -8.22 -21.10
CA ARG A 538 5.62 -8.62 -20.05
C ARG A 538 5.99 -8.07 -18.66
N ASN A 539 7.13 -7.41 -18.51
CA ASN A 539 7.48 -6.71 -17.28
C ASN A 539 6.40 -5.66 -16.95
N PRO A 540 6.02 -5.49 -15.67
CA PRO A 540 4.87 -4.67 -15.30
C PRO A 540 5.10 -3.18 -15.60
N TYR A 541 6.30 -2.65 -15.33
CA TYR A 541 6.69 -1.27 -15.66
C TYR A 541 6.63 -1.03 -17.17
N ARG A 542 7.07 -1.99 -17.99
CA ARG A 542 6.99 -1.91 -19.47
C ARG A 542 5.54 -1.93 -19.97
N THR A 543 4.66 -2.67 -19.31
CA THR A 543 3.22 -2.67 -19.61
C THR A 543 2.58 -1.31 -19.27
N ILE A 544 2.96 -0.68 -18.16
CA ILE A 544 2.52 0.69 -17.82
C ILE A 544 3.06 1.72 -18.83
N GLN A 545 4.35 1.65 -19.19
CA GLN A 545 4.95 2.49 -20.23
C GLN A 545 4.24 2.35 -21.59
N ALA A 546 3.86 1.13 -21.97
CA ALA A 546 3.08 0.88 -23.18
C ALA A 546 1.69 1.52 -23.14
N ALA A 547 0.98 1.45 -22.01
CA ALA A 547 -0.31 2.11 -21.85
C ALA A 547 -0.22 3.63 -21.99
N ILE A 548 0.84 4.24 -21.45
CA ILE A 548 1.15 5.67 -21.56
C ILE A 548 1.44 6.07 -23.03
N LEU A 549 2.32 5.35 -23.72
CA LEU A 549 2.69 5.60 -25.12
C LEU A 549 1.51 5.40 -26.09
N GLY A 550 0.73 4.35 -25.87
CA GLY A 550 -0.41 3.98 -26.70
C GLY A 550 -1.73 4.69 -26.34
N LYS A 551 -1.70 5.60 -25.36
CA LYS A 551 -2.87 6.26 -24.74
C LYS A 551 -4.01 5.28 -24.40
N GLY A 552 -3.67 4.03 -24.10
CA GLY A 552 -4.60 2.90 -23.98
C GLY A 552 -5.26 2.79 -22.59
N TYR A 553 -5.40 3.90 -21.88
CA TYR A 553 -5.69 3.95 -20.45
C TYR A 553 -6.95 3.19 -20.07
N ASP A 554 -8.08 3.42 -20.74
CA ASP A 554 -9.34 2.74 -20.45
C ASP A 554 -9.19 1.20 -20.47
N SER A 555 -8.57 0.67 -21.52
CA SER A 555 -8.34 -0.77 -21.69
C SER A 555 -7.32 -1.34 -20.73
N PHE A 556 -6.30 -0.55 -20.35
CA PHE A 556 -5.29 -0.95 -19.38
C PHE A 556 -5.90 -1.06 -17.99
N PHE A 557 -6.51 0.02 -17.48
CA PHE A 557 -7.04 0.07 -16.13
C PHE A 557 -8.22 -0.89 -15.91
N HIS A 558 -9.09 -1.08 -16.90
CA HIS A 558 -10.18 -2.07 -16.82
C HIS A 558 -9.67 -3.51 -16.78
N SER A 559 -8.57 -3.80 -17.49
CA SER A 559 -7.97 -5.14 -17.51
C SER A 559 -7.13 -5.40 -16.25
N LEU A 560 -6.44 -4.38 -15.73
CA LEU A 560 -5.73 -4.44 -14.45
C LEU A 560 -6.72 -4.64 -13.27
N ALA A 561 -7.86 -3.94 -13.28
CA ALA A 561 -8.88 -4.10 -12.24
C ALA A 561 -9.40 -5.55 -12.14
N LYS A 562 -9.56 -6.23 -13.28
CA LYS A 562 -9.90 -7.66 -13.31
C LYS A 562 -8.79 -8.55 -12.78
N ALA A 563 -7.53 -8.23 -13.05
CA ALA A 563 -6.38 -8.96 -12.51
C ALA A 563 -6.28 -8.81 -10.98
N VAL A 564 -6.43 -7.59 -10.46
CA VAL A 564 -6.49 -7.29 -9.01
C VAL A 564 -7.64 -8.06 -8.35
N SER A 565 -8.85 -7.94 -8.91
CA SER A 565 -10.05 -8.65 -8.42
C SER A 565 -9.86 -10.17 -8.38
N HIS A 566 -9.31 -10.76 -9.45
CA HIS A 566 -9.02 -12.19 -9.52
C HIS A 566 -7.97 -12.62 -8.48
N LEU A 567 -6.88 -11.87 -8.32
CA LEU A 567 -5.84 -12.20 -7.34
C LEU A 567 -6.39 -12.16 -5.90
N ALA A 568 -7.10 -11.10 -5.53
CA ALA A 568 -7.68 -10.95 -4.20
C ALA A 568 -8.63 -12.11 -3.85
N ASN A 569 -9.61 -12.37 -4.74
CA ASN A 569 -10.58 -13.44 -4.54
C ASN A 569 -9.99 -14.86 -4.63
N SER A 570 -8.82 -15.03 -5.27
CA SER A 570 -8.10 -16.31 -5.31
C SER A 570 -7.32 -16.64 -4.03
N ARG A 571 -6.90 -15.63 -3.25
CA ARG A 571 -6.10 -15.81 -2.03
C ARG A 571 -6.98 -16.07 -0.80
N ALA A 572 -8.00 -15.25 -0.57
CA ALA A 572 -8.92 -15.38 0.58
C ALA A 572 -10.28 -14.70 0.30
N PRO A 573 -11.26 -15.39 -0.34
CA PRO A 573 -12.51 -14.77 -0.77
C PRO A 573 -13.47 -14.38 0.37
N ALA A 574 -13.21 -14.78 1.62
CA ALA A 574 -14.08 -14.50 2.76
C ALA A 574 -13.70 -13.22 3.54
N ASP A 575 -12.47 -12.74 3.40
CA ASP A 575 -11.93 -11.61 4.17
C ASP A 575 -11.46 -10.44 3.28
N THR A 576 -11.72 -10.47 1.96
CA THR A 576 -11.36 -9.36 1.05
C THR A 576 -12.54 -8.42 0.77
N PHE A 577 -12.30 -7.11 0.90
CA PHE A 577 -13.24 -6.07 0.48
C PHE A 577 -13.26 -5.82 -1.04
N ILE A 578 -12.43 -6.53 -1.82
CA ILE A 578 -12.26 -6.31 -3.26
C ILE A 578 -13.36 -7.07 -4.04
N PRO A 579 -14.27 -6.37 -4.75
CA PRO A 579 -15.41 -7.00 -5.40
C PRO A 579 -14.98 -7.95 -6.52
N GLU A 580 -15.68 -9.08 -6.65
CA GLU A 580 -15.47 -10.02 -7.74
C GLU A 580 -15.95 -9.41 -9.07
N LEU A 581 -15.03 -9.27 -10.03
CA LEU A 581 -15.31 -8.80 -11.39
C LEU A 581 -15.39 -9.97 -12.37
N PRO A 582 -16.21 -9.89 -13.44
CA PRO A 582 -16.38 -10.98 -14.39
C PRO A 582 -15.05 -11.45 -15.00
N SER A 583 -14.69 -12.70 -14.71
CA SER A 583 -13.50 -13.37 -15.23
C SER A 583 -13.62 -13.63 -16.73
N ALA A 584 -13.11 -12.69 -17.52
CA ALA A 584 -12.78 -12.88 -18.93
C ALA A 584 -11.34 -13.41 -19.04
N ALA A 585 -10.90 -13.82 -20.24
CA ALA A 585 -9.51 -14.23 -20.47
C ALA A 585 -8.53 -13.13 -20.01
N LEU A 586 -7.81 -13.40 -18.91
CA LEU A 586 -6.85 -12.48 -18.32
C LEU A 586 -5.52 -12.54 -19.08
N ASP A 587 -4.80 -11.42 -19.07
CA ASP A 587 -3.46 -11.29 -19.61
C ASP A 587 -2.46 -11.56 -18.48
N ASP A 588 -1.63 -12.59 -18.62
CA ASP A 588 -0.61 -12.97 -17.63
C ASP A 588 0.29 -11.78 -17.23
N SER A 589 0.56 -10.84 -18.14
CA SER A 589 1.36 -9.65 -17.83
C SER A 589 0.65 -8.64 -16.92
N LEU A 590 -0.68 -8.63 -16.91
CA LEU A 590 -1.47 -7.80 -15.99
C LEU A 590 -1.68 -8.48 -14.64
N LEU A 591 -1.70 -9.82 -14.59
CA LEU A 591 -1.61 -10.55 -13.32
C LEU A 591 -0.28 -10.28 -12.61
N ILE A 592 0.84 -10.34 -13.34
CA ILE A 592 2.17 -9.97 -12.79
C ILE A 592 2.19 -8.50 -12.31
N ALA A 593 1.53 -7.58 -13.05
CA ALA A 593 1.46 -6.17 -12.66
C ALA A 593 0.52 -5.87 -11.48
N ALA A 594 -0.46 -6.73 -11.21
CA ALA A 594 -1.35 -6.65 -10.07
C ALA A 594 -0.77 -7.34 -8.81
N GLU A 595 0.23 -8.22 -8.96
CA GLU A 595 0.95 -8.85 -7.85
C GLU A 595 2.20 -8.05 -7.40
N ASP A 596 2.79 -7.23 -8.26
CA ASP A 596 3.92 -6.36 -7.92
C ASP A 596 3.44 -5.05 -7.26
N ARG A 597 3.67 -4.91 -5.95
CA ARG A 597 3.20 -3.77 -5.13
C ARG A 597 3.64 -2.40 -5.65
N ASP A 598 4.88 -2.29 -6.14
CA ASP A 598 5.39 -1.05 -6.73
C ASP A 598 4.68 -0.72 -8.05
N ALA A 599 4.46 -1.71 -8.92
CA ALA A 599 3.68 -1.52 -10.14
C ALA A 599 2.21 -1.13 -9.85
N LEU A 600 1.57 -1.72 -8.83
CA LEU A 600 0.20 -1.37 -8.44
C LEU A 600 0.12 0.03 -7.82
N ARG A 601 1.13 0.46 -7.03
CA ARG A 601 1.30 1.86 -6.59
C ARG A 601 1.38 2.79 -7.79
N ILE A 602 2.28 2.53 -8.74
CA ILE A 602 2.49 3.36 -9.92
C ILE A 602 1.21 3.43 -10.78
N ALA A 603 0.55 2.29 -11.00
CA ALA A 603 -0.70 2.22 -11.77
C ALA A 603 -1.85 2.99 -11.09
N SER A 604 -1.97 2.91 -9.76
CA SER A 604 -2.99 3.66 -9.00
C SER A 604 -2.75 5.17 -9.07
N HIS A 605 -1.50 5.62 -8.89
CA HIS A 605 -1.15 7.04 -9.05
C HIS A 605 -1.30 7.53 -10.50
N LEU A 606 -0.97 6.69 -11.48
CA LEU A 606 -1.21 6.97 -12.89
C LEU A 606 -2.71 7.07 -13.21
N TYR A 607 -3.56 6.24 -12.60
CA TYR A 607 -5.02 6.34 -12.75
C TYR A 607 -5.55 7.69 -12.25
N ILE A 608 -5.12 8.10 -11.06
CA ILE A 608 -5.52 9.39 -10.47
C ILE A 608 -5.12 10.55 -11.39
N LEU A 609 -3.87 10.56 -11.85
CA LEU A 609 -3.34 11.55 -12.81
C LEU A 609 -4.09 11.53 -14.15
N ALA A 610 -4.29 10.35 -14.74
CA ALA A 610 -4.94 10.21 -16.04
C ALA A 610 -6.44 10.56 -15.98
N SER A 611 -7.10 10.31 -14.86
CA SER A 611 -8.47 10.75 -14.56
C SER A 611 -8.54 12.28 -14.46
N ALA A 612 -7.67 12.89 -13.66
CA ALA A 612 -7.61 14.36 -13.48
C ALA A 612 -7.26 15.12 -14.77
N LEU A 613 -6.47 14.53 -15.68
CA LEU A 613 -6.12 15.11 -16.98
C LEU A 613 -7.15 14.83 -18.09
N GLY A 614 -8.23 14.10 -17.80
CA GLY A 614 -9.27 13.74 -18.76
C GLY A 614 -8.82 12.73 -19.84
N PHE A 615 -7.83 11.88 -19.53
CA PHE A 615 -7.37 10.79 -20.41
C PHE A 615 -8.13 9.49 -20.22
N VAL A 616 -8.96 9.40 -19.18
CA VAL A 616 -9.76 8.23 -18.81
C VAL A 616 -11.24 8.59 -18.83
N ARG A 617 -12.09 7.63 -19.19
CA ARG A 617 -13.54 7.79 -19.12
C ARG A 617 -14.03 8.09 -17.70
N SER A 618 -14.98 9.03 -17.61
CA SER A 618 -15.55 9.54 -16.36
C SER A 618 -16.97 9.05 -16.07
N ASP A 619 -17.48 8.02 -16.78
CA ASP A 619 -18.81 7.47 -16.50
C ASP A 619 -18.81 6.61 -15.23
N SER A 620 -19.84 6.76 -14.40
CA SER A 620 -19.93 6.17 -13.05
C SER A 620 -19.57 4.69 -13.04
N HIS A 621 -20.17 3.90 -13.94
CA HIS A 621 -19.92 2.46 -14.04
C HIS A 621 -18.46 2.12 -14.37
N PHE A 622 -17.82 2.87 -15.27
CA PHE A 622 -16.40 2.67 -15.57
C PHE A 622 -15.51 3.07 -14.38
N VAL A 623 -15.83 4.17 -13.69
CA VAL A 623 -15.12 4.61 -12.49
C VAL A 623 -15.24 3.59 -11.36
N GLU A 624 -16.44 3.08 -11.07
CA GLU A 624 -16.70 2.01 -10.08
C GLU A 624 -15.88 0.74 -10.37
N LEU A 625 -15.81 0.33 -11.65
CA LEU A 625 -15.04 -0.85 -12.06
C LEU A 625 -13.52 -0.64 -11.94
N VAL A 626 -13.02 0.54 -12.31
CA VAL A 626 -11.58 0.84 -12.31
C VAL A 626 -11.03 1.23 -10.94
N SER A 627 -11.90 1.73 -10.05
CA SER A 627 -11.57 2.04 -8.66
C SER A 627 -11.02 0.82 -7.89
N VAL A 628 -11.33 -0.40 -8.36
CA VAL A 628 -10.73 -1.65 -7.88
C VAL A 628 -9.19 -1.65 -7.91
N ASN A 629 -8.55 -0.92 -8.83
CA ASN A 629 -7.08 -0.78 -8.82
C ASN A 629 -6.59 -0.04 -7.57
N VAL A 630 -7.28 1.05 -7.18
CA VAL A 630 -6.97 1.83 -5.97
C VAL A 630 -7.36 1.03 -4.73
N MET A 631 -8.45 0.25 -4.77
CA MET A 631 -8.81 -0.69 -3.70
C MET A 631 -7.74 -1.76 -3.49
N GLY A 632 -7.15 -2.30 -4.56
CA GLY A 632 -6.01 -3.21 -4.48
C GLY A 632 -4.79 -2.56 -3.82
N TYR A 633 -4.49 -1.30 -4.14
CA TYR A 633 -3.43 -0.57 -3.46
C TYR A 633 -3.75 -0.26 -1.99
N ILE A 634 -5.01 -0.05 -1.62
CA ILE A 634 -5.43 0.06 -0.21
C ILE A 634 -5.21 -1.28 0.52
N ALA A 635 -5.49 -2.42 -0.12
CA ALA A 635 -5.21 -3.73 0.47
C ALA A 635 -3.69 -3.95 0.67
N ASP A 636 -2.84 -3.49 -0.27
CA ASP A 636 -1.38 -3.50 -0.08
C ASP A 636 -0.90 -2.62 1.09
N LEU A 637 -1.62 -1.53 1.41
CA LEU A 637 -1.34 -0.67 2.57
C LEU A 637 -1.80 -1.31 3.89
N GLU A 638 -2.96 -1.98 3.88
CA GLU A 638 -3.48 -2.76 5.01
C GLU A 638 -2.57 -3.96 5.34
N ASP A 639 -2.19 -4.76 4.34
CA ASP A 639 -1.19 -5.84 4.44
C ASP A 639 0.17 -5.36 4.98
N ALA A 640 0.49 -4.06 4.83
CA ALA A 640 1.71 -3.44 5.30
C ALA A 640 1.55 -2.76 6.68
N GLY A 641 0.34 -2.68 7.24
CA GLY A 641 0.02 -1.98 8.48
C GLY A 641 0.11 -0.45 8.39
N ILE A 642 -0.01 0.14 7.20
CA ILE A 642 0.15 1.59 6.96
C ILE A 642 -1.24 2.26 6.87
N TYR A 643 -1.94 2.31 8.00
CA TYR A 643 -3.33 2.80 8.05
C TYR A 643 -3.48 4.31 7.79
N ASP A 644 -2.51 5.14 8.18
CA ASP A 644 -2.60 6.63 8.09
C ASP A 644 -2.86 7.18 6.68
N MET A 645 -2.47 6.44 5.64
CA MET A 645 -2.64 6.87 4.25
C MET A 645 -3.96 6.37 3.64
N ILE A 646 -4.63 5.40 4.25
CA ILE A 646 -5.83 4.75 3.69
C ILE A 646 -6.98 5.74 3.49
N PRO A 647 -7.33 6.64 4.44
CA PRO A 647 -8.36 7.66 4.22
C PRO A 647 -8.09 8.60 3.03
N LEU A 648 -6.82 8.88 2.69
CA LEU A 648 -6.49 9.68 1.51
C LEU A 648 -6.90 8.92 0.23
N TYR A 649 -6.50 7.66 0.08
CA TYR A 649 -6.83 6.88 -1.12
C TYR A 649 -8.32 6.50 -1.18
N ALA A 650 -8.94 6.18 -0.05
CA ALA A 650 -10.38 5.92 0.03
C ALA A 650 -11.20 7.16 -0.41
N SER A 651 -10.73 8.38 -0.11
CA SER A 651 -11.38 9.64 -0.51
C SER A 651 -11.35 9.96 -2.02
N ILE A 652 -10.79 9.06 -2.83
CA ILE A 652 -10.74 9.11 -4.30
C ILE A 652 -11.78 8.14 -4.92
N LEU A 653 -12.18 7.10 -4.16
CA LEU A 653 -13.18 6.13 -4.60
C LEU A 653 -14.58 6.76 -4.67
N PRO A 654 -15.51 6.20 -5.48
CA PRO A 654 -16.94 6.45 -5.35
C PRO A 654 -17.41 6.29 -3.89
N THR A 655 -18.29 7.17 -3.42
CA THR A 655 -18.67 7.27 -1.99
C THR A 655 -19.10 5.94 -1.37
N ALA A 656 -19.95 5.17 -2.04
CA ALA A 656 -20.38 3.86 -1.57
C ALA A 656 -19.22 2.83 -1.47
N GLN A 657 -18.24 2.88 -2.39
CA GLN A 657 -17.04 2.05 -2.31
C GLN A 657 -16.12 2.53 -1.19
N ALA A 658 -15.93 3.85 -1.03
CA ALA A 658 -15.14 4.43 0.07
C ALA A 658 -15.67 4.00 1.44
N HIS A 659 -16.99 4.04 1.65
CA HIS A 659 -17.62 3.62 2.90
C HIS A 659 -17.46 2.11 3.15
N SER A 660 -17.70 1.29 2.12
CA SER A 660 -17.55 -0.17 2.21
C SER A 660 -16.12 -0.62 2.49
N VAL A 661 -15.12 0.01 1.87
CA VAL A 661 -13.69 -0.28 2.09
C VAL A 661 -13.27 0.13 3.49
N LEU A 662 -13.51 1.39 3.89
CA LEU A 662 -13.15 1.86 5.23
C LEU A 662 -13.89 1.08 6.31
N GLY A 663 -15.16 0.75 6.11
CA GLY A 663 -15.91 -0.05 7.06
C GLY A 663 -15.29 -1.43 7.31
N GLN A 664 -14.66 -2.05 6.31
CA GLN A 664 -13.94 -3.30 6.45
C GLN A 664 -12.55 -3.10 7.08
N VAL A 665 -11.71 -2.23 6.51
CA VAL A 665 -10.33 -1.99 6.99
C VAL A 665 -10.27 -1.52 8.45
N LEU A 666 -11.20 -0.67 8.87
CA LEU A 666 -11.19 -0.10 10.22
C LEU A 666 -11.49 -1.13 11.31
N ILE A 667 -12.11 -2.29 11.01
CA ILE A 667 -12.52 -3.24 12.07
C ILE A 667 -11.34 -3.94 12.75
N ASP A 668 -10.20 -4.02 12.07
CA ASP A 668 -9.02 -4.73 12.54
C ASP A 668 -7.99 -3.79 13.23
N ILE A 669 -8.24 -2.47 13.22
CA ILE A 669 -7.45 -1.50 14.01
C ILE A 669 -7.88 -1.58 15.48
N LEU A 670 -6.94 -1.96 16.35
CA LEU A 670 -7.19 -2.16 17.78
C LEU A 670 -6.72 -0.98 18.65
N ASP A 671 -5.71 -0.23 18.23
CA ASP A 671 -5.13 0.84 19.06
C ASP A 671 -6.03 2.09 19.14
N PRO A 672 -6.39 2.58 20.35
CA PRO A 672 -7.22 3.77 20.52
C PRO A 672 -6.65 5.05 19.89
N ALA A 673 -5.33 5.23 19.85
CA ALA A 673 -4.72 6.43 19.27
C ALA A 673 -4.79 6.40 17.75
N GLU A 674 -4.53 5.24 17.12
CA GLU A 674 -4.76 5.00 15.69
C GLU A 674 -6.24 5.20 15.34
N ARG A 675 -7.19 4.65 16.11
CA ARG A 675 -8.64 4.84 15.87
C ARG A 675 -9.02 6.33 15.85
N MET A 676 -8.55 7.09 16.84
CA MET A 676 -8.76 8.54 16.91
C MET A 676 -8.11 9.28 15.73
N GLN A 677 -6.92 8.85 15.30
CA GLN A 677 -6.23 9.41 14.13
C GLN A 677 -6.98 9.13 12.83
N GLN A 678 -7.52 7.93 12.63
CA GLN A 678 -8.35 7.58 11.47
C GLN A 678 -9.62 8.45 11.40
N VAL A 679 -10.31 8.69 12.52
CA VAL A 679 -11.47 9.61 12.56
C VAL A 679 -11.07 11.04 12.16
N ARG A 680 -9.93 11.54 12.63
CA ARG A 680 -9.40 12.86 12.24
C ARG A 680 -9.08 12.93 10.75
N LEU A 681 -8.48 11.87 10.18
CA LEU A 681 -8.14 11.78 8.76
C LEU A 681 -9.39 11.68 7.87
N MET A 682 -10.40 10.88 8.25
CA MET A 682 -11.68 10.84 7.54
C MET A 682 -12.38 12.21 7.55
N LYS A 683 -12.43 12.89 8.71
CA LYS A 683 -12.93 14.27 8.84
C LYS A 683 -12.13 15.25 7.94
N LYS A 684 -10.79 15.15 7.90
CA LYS A 684 -9.90 15.96 7.01
C LYS A 684 -10.26 15.78 5.54
N TYR A 685 -10.46 14.55 5.07
CA TYR A 685 -10.73 14.24 3.66
C TYR A 685 -12.21 14.32 3.26
N ARG A 686 -13.09 14.79 4.18
CA ARG A 686 -14.54 14.93 3.98
C ARG A 686 -15.27 13.60 3.71
N ILE A 687 -14.81 12.53 4.35
CA ILE A 687 -15.52 11.25 4.37
C ILE A 687 -16.52 11.28 5.53
N ASP A 688 -17.75 10.84 5.27
CA ASP A 688 -18.79 10.74 6.29
C ASP A 688 -18.54 9.52 7.18
N VAL A 689 -18.01 9.78 8.38
CA VAL A 689 -17.68 8.74 9.36
C VAL A 689 -18.94 7.99 9.83
N GLU A 690 -20.09 8.65 9.94
CA GLU A 690 -21.31 7.99 10.38
C GLU A 690 -21.85 7.03 9.30
N ALA A 691 -21.74 7.41 8.02
CA ALA A 691 -22.07 6.54 6.90
C ALA A 691 -21.12 5.33 6.80
N VAL A 692 -19.81 5.53 6.99
CA VAL A 692 -18.81 4.46 7.05
C VAL A 692 -19.18 3.44 8.15
N LEU A 693 -19.47 3.91 9.37
CA LEU A 693 -19.83 3.03 10.49
C LEU A 693 -21.22 2.39 10.30
N GLN A 694 -22.14 3.02 9.57
CA GLN A 694 -23.42 2.41 9.20
C GLN A 694 -23.25 1.25 8.23
N ASP A 695 -22.39 1.40 7.22
CA ASP A 695 -22.14 0.33 6.24
C ASP A 695 -21.27 -0.80 6.83
N GLN A 696 -20.32 -0.48 7.72
CA GLN A 696 -19.62 -1.47 8.57
C GLN A 696 -20.63 -2.32 9.37
N TRP A 697 -21.53 -1.66 10.12
CA TRP A 697 -22.53 -2.35 10.93
C TRP A 697 -23.43 -3.27 10.09
N ARG A 698 -23.91 -2.79 8.94
CA ARG A 698 -24.74 -3.58 8.00
C ARG A 698 -24.00 -4.81 7.48
N TRP A 699 -22.75 -4.64 7.06
CA TRP A 699 -21.90 -5.73 6.55
C TRP A 699 -21.72 -6.83 7.61
N ILE A 700 -21.25 -6.48 8.81
CA ILE A 700 -21.02 -7.45 9.88
C ILE A 700 -22.33 -8.12 10.29
N SER A 701 -23.41 -7.35 10.54
CA SER A 701 -24.72 -7.89 10.94
C SER A 701 -25.27 -8.90 9.92
N SER A 702 -25.10 -8.63 8.61
CA SER A 702 -25.57 -9.54 7.56
C SER A 702 -24.84 -10.89 7.55
N SER A 703 -23.57 -10.92 7.98
CA SER A 703 -22.79 -12.16 8.08
C SER A 703 -23.24 -13.06 9.23
N VAL A 704 -23.49 -12.48 10.40
CA VAL A 704 -23.80 -13.22 11.64
C VAL A 704 -25.20 -13.83 11.64
N SER A 705 -26.19 -13.16 11.03
CA SER A 705 -27.59 -13.64 10.96
C SER A 705 -27.81 -14.96 10.21
N SER A 706 -26.76 -15.56 9.60
CA SER A 706 -26.88 -16.73 8.73
C SER A 706 -26.55 -18.09 9.38
N VAL A 707 -25.97 -18.10 10.59
CA VAL A 707 -25.35 -19.33 11.16
C VAL A 707 -26.02 -19.85 12.44
N ASP A 708 -26.44 -18.95 13.35
CA ASP A 708 -26.78 -19.37 14.72
C ASP A 708 -28.24 -19.81 14.89
N HIS A 709 -28.41 -21.12 15.06
CA HIS A 709 -29.64 -21.70 15.58
C HIS A 709 -29.75 -21.36 17.08
N SER A 710 -30.93 -20.94 17.54
CA SER A 710 -31.15 -20.63 18.95
C SER A 710 -30.77 -21.82 19.85
N ARG A 711 -29.69 -21.65 20.62
CA ARG A 711 -29.38 -22.55 21.73
C ARG A 711 -30.25 -22.13 22.91
N THR A 712 -31.45 -22.69 22.98
CA THR A 712 -32.28 -22.59 24.18
C THR A 712 -31.42 -23.00 25.37
N LEU A 713 -31.20 -22.05 26.29
CA LEU A 713 -30.35 -22.26 27.45
C LEU A 713 -30.93 -23.46 28.24
N ARG A 714 -30.18 -24.56 28.35
CA ARG A 714 -30.64 -25.72 29.14
C ARG A 714 -30.55 -25.36 30.61
N GLY A 715 -31.63 -24.77 31.13
CA GLY A 715 -31.79 -24.50 32.55
C GLY A 715 -31.54 -25.76 33.37
N TYR A 716 -30.79 -25.61 34.45
CA TYR A 716 -30.39 -26.72 35.32
C TYR A 716 -31.09 -26.61 36.68
N PRO A 717 -31.54 -27.74 37.25
CA PRO A 717 -32.24 -27.72 38.52
C PRO A 717 -31.29 -27.34 39.65
N LYS A 718 -31.65 -26.27 40.36
CA LYS A 718 -30.99 -25.72 41.56
C LYS A 718 -31.42 -26.47 42.82
N VAL A 719 -32.52 -27.21 42.76
CA VAL A 719 -32.93 -28.15 43.81
C VAL A 719 -32.95 -29.57 43.25
N VAL A 720 -32.10 -30.44 43.79
CA VAL A 720 -31.95 -31.83 43.35
C VAL A 720 -32.43 -32.80 44.43
N ARG A 721 -33.08 -33.89 44.01
CA ARG A 721 -33.41 -35.01 44.90
C ARG A 721 -32.29 -36.04 44.88
N ARG A 722 -31.67 -36.29 46.03
CA ARG A 722 -30.73 -37.39 46.25
C ARG A 722 -31.44 -38.75 46.14
N LYS A 723 -30.65 -39.81 46.01
CA LYS A 723 -31.13 -41.21 45.89
C LYS A 723 -31.89 -41.72 47.13
N ASP A 724 -31.72 -41.04 48.27
CA ASP A 724 -32.41 -41.28 49.54
C ASP A 724 -33.77 -40.53 49.65
N GLY A 725 -34.16 -39.76 48.62
CA GLY A 725 -35.37 -38.94 48.60
C GLY A 725 -35.23 -37.57 49.26
N THR A 726 -34.08 -37.24 49.86
CA THR A 726 -33.83 -35.91 50.41
C THR A 726 -33.61 -34.89 49.30
N ARG A 727 -34.10 -33.66 49.53
CA ARG A 727 -33.87 -32.51 48.64
C ARG A 727 -32.65 -31.72 49.14
N GLU A 728 -31.86 -31.22 48.21
CA GLU A 728 -30.67 -30.42 48.48
C GLU A 728 -30.58 -29.27 47.47
N LEU A 729 -30.06 -28.12 47.91
CA LEU A 729 -29.70 -27.00 47.04
C LEU A 729 -28.38 -27.31 46.33
N VAL A 730 -28.25 -26.83 45.10
CA VAL A 730 -27.03 -26.92 44.30
C VAL A 730 -26.23 -25.63 44.50
N PRO A 731 -24.89 -25.70 44.72
CA PRO A 731 -24.03 -24.52 44.72
C PRO A 731 -24.12 -23.76 43.40
N VAL A 732 -23.91 -22.44 43.45
CA VAL A 732 -23.84 -21.61 42.24
C VAL A 732 -22.78 -22.18 41.30
N LYS A 733 -23.11 -22.30 40.02
CA LYS A 733 -22.26 -22.97 39.03
C LYS A 733 -21.07 -22.07 38.65
N LYS A 734 -19.87 -22.65 38.63
CA LYS A 734 -18.66 -22.04 38.06
C LYS A 734 -18.62 -22.25 36.54
N ASP A 735 -17.93 -21.36 35.83
CA ASP A 735 -17.75 -21.41 34.38
C ASP A 735 -19.12 -21.58 33.66
N PHE A 736 -20.11 -20.80 34.08
CA PHE A 736 -21.46 -20.81 33.52
C PHE A 736 -21.56 -19.96 32.25
N ILE A 737 -20.99 -18.76 32.27
CA ILE A 737 -20.95 -17.81 31.16
C ILE A 737 -19.94 -18.29 30.07
N GLY A 738 -18.82 -18.88 30.50
CA GLY A 738 -17.72 -19.28 29.61
C GLY A 738 -16.80 -18.13 29.21
N THR A 739 -15.79 -18.45 28.41
CA THR A 739 -14.69 -17.54 28.02
C THR A 739 -14.44 -17.47 26.51
N GLU A 740 -15.00 -18.39 25.72
CA GLU A 740 -14.82 -18.41 24.26
C GLU A 740 -15.81 -17.46 23.57
N ILE A 741 -15.31 -16.65 22.64
CA ILE A 741 -16.08 -15.68 21.84
C ILE A 741 -15.82 -16.00 20.36
N SER A 742 -16.86 -15.96 19.52
CA SER A 742 -16.66 -16.16 18.08
C SER A 742 -16.07 -14.92 17.41
N SER A 743 -15.33 -15.10 16.31
CA SER A 743 -14.77 -13.97 15.55
C SER A 743 -15.85 -13.03 15.01
N GLY A 744 -17.06 -13.53 14.73
CA GLY A 744 -18.20 -12.70 14.32
C GLY A 744 -18.74 -11.83 15.46
N ASP A 745 -18.85 -12.38 16.67
CA ASP A 745 -19.32 -11.64 17.84
C ASP A 745 -18.28 -10.59 18.30
N GLU A 746 -16.99 -10.93 18.23
CA GLU A 746 -15.88 -9.99 18.46
C GLU A 746 -15.88 -8.84 17.43
N ARG A 747 -16.09 -9.13 16.14
CA ARG A 747 -16.26 -8.08 15.10
C ARG A 747 -17.50 -7.21 15.38
N LEU A 748 -18.61 -7.77 15.86
CA LEU A 748 -19.79 -6.98 16.25
C LEU A 748 -19.49 -6.02 17.42
N ILE A 749 -18.82 -6.49 18.48
CA ILE A 749 -18.44 -5.64 19.63
C ILE A 749 -17.53 -4.49 19.16
N ARG A 750 -16.50 -4.77 18.36
CA ARG A 750 -15.60 -3.74 17.79
C ARG A 750 -16.33 -2.70 16.95
N SER A 751 -17.37 -3.08 16.20
CA SER A 751 -18.15 -2.14 15.40
C SER A 751 -18.95 -1.15 16.25
N LEU A 752 -19.32 -1.55 17.49
CA LEU A 752 -19.91 -0.65 18.48
C LEU A 752 -18.84 0.22 19.17
N GLU A 753 -17.65 -0.34 19.46
CA GLU A 753 -16.52 0.43 20.03
C GLU A 753 -16.14 1.64 19.18
N TRP A 754 -16.21 1.52 17.85
CA TRP A 754 -15.90 2.62 16.93
C TRP A 754 -16.79 3.85 17.10
N LEU A 755 -18.03 3.69 17.58
CA LEU A 755 -18.93 4.81 17.85
C LEU A 755 -18.45 5.70 19.02
N ARG A 756 -17.63 5.17 19.95
CA ARG A 756 -17.04 5.97 21.05
C ARG A 756 -16.11 7.09 20.55
N TYR A 757 -15.57 6.93 19.34
CA TYR A 757 -14.63 7.89 18.73
C TYR A 757 -15.34 8.96 17.88
N VAL A 758 -16.68 8.96 17.84
CA VAL A 758 -17.49 9.86 17.01
C VAL A 758 -18.47 10.64 17.88
N ASP A 759 -18.44 11.97 17.74
CA ASP A 759 -19.26 12.88 18.53
C ASP A 759 -20.76 12.64 18.31
N GLY A 760 -21.55 12.69 19.38
CA GLY A 760 -23.02 12.64 19.32
C GLY A 760 -23.66 11.25 19.14
N GLN A 761 -22.88 10.16 19.17
CA GLN A 761 -23.39 8.80 18.92
C GLN A 761 -24.09 8.11 20.12
N TRP A 762 -24.29 8.78 21.26
CA TRP A 762 -24.82 8.19 22.51
C TRP A 762 -26.08 7.33 22.30
N GLY A 763 -27.16 7.90 21.75
CA GLY A 763 -28.41 7.17 21.54
C GLY A 763 -28.26 5.98 20.59
N ARG A 764 -27.29 6.03 19.65
CA ARG A 764 -26.99 4.93 18.73
C ARG A 764 -26.14 3.84 19.38
N ILE A 765 -25.22 4.19 20.29
CA ILE A 765 -24.51 3.24 21.15
C ILE A 765 -25.53 2.49 22.02
N CYS A 766 -26.44 3.20 22.67
CA CYS A 766 -27.45 2.58 23.55
C CYS A 766 -28.40 1.66 22.76
N HIS A 767 -28.94 2.12 21.62
CA HIS A 767 -29.84 1.32 20.79
C HIS A 767 -29.16 0.06 20.21
N LEU A 768 -27.96 0.20 19.62
CA LEU A 768 -27.24 -0.94 19.05
C LEU A 768 -26.64 -1.86 20.12
N GLY A 769 -26.24 -1.33 21.27
CA GLY A 769 -25.77 -2.10 22.42
C GLY A 769 -26.89 -2.93 23.05
N ALA A 770 -28.09 -2.36 23.23
CA ALA A 770 -29.28 -3.10 23.63
C ALA A 770 -29.60 -4.24 22.64
N LEU A 771 -29.55 -3.95 21.33
CA LEU A 771 -29.75 -4.95 20.28
C LEU A 771 -28.70 -6.09 20.34
N LEU A 772 -27.42 -5.78 20.57
CA LEU A 772 -26.39 -6.82 20.77
C LEU A 772 -26.67 -7.67 22.00
N TYR A 773 -26.98 -7.06 23.14
CA TYR A 773 -27.32 -7.81 24.35
C TYR A 773 -28.51 -8.75 24.11
N ARG A 774 -29.61 -8.27 23.51
CA ARG A 774 -30.76 -9.13 23.19
C ARG A 774 -30.35 -10.31 22.29
N ASN A 775 -29.62 -10.03 21.21
CA ASN A 775 -29.12 -11.07 20.30
C ASN A 775 -28.25 -12.11 21.04
N PHE A 776 -27.33 -11.67 21.91
CA PHE A 776 -26.48 -12.57 22.69
C PHE A 776 -27.28 -13.39 23.71
N TYR A 777 -28.29 -12.82 24.37
CA TYR A 777 -29.14 -13.55 25.31
C TYR A 777 -30.03 -14.59 24.64
N ILE A 778 -30.67 -14.26 23.51
CA ILE A 778 -31.56 -15.17 22.76
C ILE A 778 -30.76 -16.32 22.12
N THR A 779 -29.53 -16.05 21.66
CA THR A 779 -28.64 -17.09 21.12
C THR A 779 -27.88 -17.88 22.20
N GLY A 780 -27.93 -17.45 23.47
CA GLY A 780 -27.25 -18.09 24.60
C GLY A 780 -25.73 -17.80 24.67
N LYS A 781 -25.25 -16.73 24.03
CA LYS A 781 -23.84 -16.33 23.93
C LYS A 781 -23.42 -15.42 25.09
N LEU A 782 -23.49 -15.93 26.32
CA LEU A 782 -23.21 -15.13 27.52
C LEU A 782 -21.77 -14.58 27.56
N SER A 783 -20.79 -15.30 27.03
CA SER A 783 -19.39 -14.85 26.95
C SER A 783 -19.23 -13.56 26.13
N ALA A 784 -19.98 -13.41 25.03
CA ALA A 784 -19.99 -12.19 24.22
C ALA A 784 -20.68 -11.03 24.95
N ALA A 785 -21.76 -11.29 25.69
CA ALA A 785 -22.41 -10.28 26.56
C ALA A 785 -21.48 -9.80 27.68
N ARG A 786 -20.70 -10.70 28.31
CA ARG A 786 -19.70 -10.39 29.34
C ARG A 786 -18.57 -9.53 28.79
N GLU A 787 -18.14 -9.76 27.55
CA GLU A 787 -17.11 -8.95 26.93
C GLU A 787 -17.63 -7.58 26.48
N LEU A 788 -18.89 -7.52 26.02
CA LEU A 788 -19.57 -6.26 25.71
C LEU A 788 -19.65 -5.35 26.95
N SER A 789 -20.07 -5.87 28.11
CA SER A 789 -20.15 -5.06 29.35
C SER A 789 -18.78 -4.61 29.87
N ARG A 790 -17.69 -5.33 29.57
CA ARG A 790 -16.32 -4.94 29.94
C ARG A 790 -15.74 -3.85 29.05
N ARG A 791 -16.07 -3.83 27.76
CA ARG A 791 -15.50 -2.86 26.79
C ARG A 791 -16.40 -1.68 26.49
N MET A 792 -17.71 -1.82 26.69
CA MET A 792 -18.74 -0.85 26.33
C MET A 792 -19.64 -0.47 27.51
N ARG A 793 -19.06 -0.43 28.72
CA ARG A 793 -19.80 -0.16 29.96
C ARG A 793 -20.43 1.23 29.96
N LEU A 794 -21.72 1.34 30.26
CA LEU A 794 -22.43 2.62 30.20
C LEU A 794 -21.96 3.66 31.24
N SER A 795 -21.53 3.23 32.43
CA SER A 795 -20.91 4.13 33.43
C SER A 795 -19.68 4.83 32.87
N ASP A 796 -18.83 4.05 32.19
CA ASP A 796 -17.52 4.49 31.74
C ASP A 796 -17.68 5.39 30.49
N ILE A 797 -18.55 4.99 29.54
CA ILE A 797 -18.86 5.79 28.36
C ILE A 797 -19.55 7.11 28.75
N SER A 798 -20.47 7.11 29.73
CA SER A 798 -21.13 8.35 30.16
C SER A 798 -20.17 9.29 30.88
N GLN A 799 -19.29 8.75 31.73
CA GLN A 799 -18.25 9.53 32.38
C GLN A 799 -17.24 10.12 31.37
N GLU A 800 -16.85 9.37 30.33
CA GLU A 800 -16.01 9.87 29.24
C GLU A 800 -16.71 10.92 28.37
N SER A 801 -17.99 10.70 28.02
CA SER A 801 -18.73 11.54 27.07
C SER A 801 -19.27 12.83 27.68
N PHE A 802 -19.64 12.80 28.96
CA PHE A 802 -20.37 13.89 29.64
C PHE A 802 -19.68 14.39 30.92
N GLY A 803 -18.67 13.67 31.43
CA GLY A 803 -17.96 14.01 32.67
C GLY A 803 -18.66 13.55 33.96
N PHE A 804 -19.78 12.82 33.85
CA PHE A 804 -20.54 12.27 34.98
C PHE A 804 -21.15 10.92 34.61
N ASP A 805 -21.29 10.04 35.61
CA ASP A 805 -21.88 8.71 35.43
C ASP A 805 -23.42 8.81 35.40
N LEU A 806 -24.04 8.49 34.26
CA LEU A 806 -25.49 8.53 34.10
C LEU A 806 -26.21 7.47 34.94
N THR A 807 -25.54 6.39 35.35
CA THR A 807 -26.13 5.32 36.17
C THR A 807 -26.42 5.75 37.61
N GLU A 808 -25.85 6.88 38.07
CA GLU A 808 -26.15 7.46 39.39
C GLU A 808 -27.47 8.25 39.43
N PHE A 809 -28.09 8.53 38.27
CA PHE A 809 -29.29 9.36 38.14
C PHE A 809 -30.52 8.51 37.76
N PRO A 810 -31.42 8.19 38.72
CA PRO A 810 -32.64 7.46 38.40
C PRO A 810 -33.57 8.31 37.53
N VAL A 811 -34.32 7.66 36.63
CA VAL A 811 -35.43 8.31 35.91
C VAL A 811 -36.43 8.85 36.93
N VAL A 812 -36.59 10.17 36.96
CA VAL A 812 -37.69 10.81 37.68
C VAL A 812 -38.89 10.79 36.75
N GLU A 813 -39.84 9.90 37.02
CA GLU A 813 -41.17 10.05 36.44
C GLU A 813 -41.79 11.36 36.95
N ASP A 814 -42.24 12.21 36.03
CA ASP A 814 -43.09 13.36 36.37
C ASP A 814 -44.47 12.83 36.80
N GLU A 815 -44.59 12.39 38.06
CA GLU A 815 -45.87 12.16 38.72
C GLU A 815 -46.63 13.50 38.84
N ALA A 816 -47.36 13.85 37.78
CA ALA A 816 -48.30 14.96 37.78
C ALA A 816 -49.47 14.66 38.73
N GLU A 817 -49.35 15.04 40.00
CA GLU A 817 -50.37 14.84 41.04
C GLU A 817 -51.80 15.19 40.55
N PRO A 818 -52.74 14.23 40.47
CA PRO A 818 -54.13 14.54 40.26
C PRO A 818 -54.75 15.00 41.58
N LEU A 819 -54.81 16.33 41.76
CA LEU A 819 -55.49 17.01 42.87
C LEU A 819 -56.92 16.47 43.12
N SER A 820 -57.10 15.64 44.15
CA SER A 820 -58.41 15.37 44.75
C SER A 820 -58.27 15.07 46.26
N PRO A 821 -59.05 15.74 47.14
CA PRO A 821 -58.95 15.54 48.58
C PRO A 821 -60.09 14.66 49.11
N GLU A 822 -59.81 13.39 49.41
CA GLU A 822 -60.66 12.55 50.28
C GLU A 822 -59.83 11.82 51.36
N PRO A 823 -60.40 11.60 52.56
CA PRO A 823 -59.61 11.25 53.75
C PRO A 823 -59.23 9.77 53.85
N THR A 824 -58.02 9.57 54.39
CA THR A 824 -57.35 8.30 54.71
C THR A 824 -58.22 7.19 55.31
N SER A 825 -57.98 5.95 54.87
CA SER A 825 -58.24 4.72 55.63
C SER A 825 -56.90 4.04 55.97
N PRO A 826 -56.66 3.55 57.21
CA PRO A 826 -55.30 3.39 57.72
C PRO A 826 -54.73 1.96 57.60
N THR A 827 -54.32 1.53 56.40
CA THR A 827 -53.60 0.25 56.25
C THR A 827 -52.53 0.22 55.14
N LYS A 828 -51.33 0.73 55.44
CA LYS A 828 -50.03 0.11 55.08
C LYS A 828 -48.90 0.95 55.67
N ALA A 829 -48.37 0.52 56.81
CA ALA A 829 -47.10 1.05 57.29
C ALA A 829 -45.99 0.49 56.40
N ARG A 830 -45.45 1.33 55.49
CA ARG A 830 -44.23 1.02 54.73
C ARG A 830 -43.06 1.05 55.71
N MET A 831 -42.86 -0.08 56.38
CA MET A 831 -41.87 -0.30 57.44
C MET A 831 -41.16 -1.62 57.19
N LEU A 832 -40.18 -1.58 56.29
CA LEU A 832 -38.84 -2.11 56.58
C LEU A 832 -37.83 -1.28 55.79
N GLY A 833 -36.68 -0.98 56.40
CA GLY A 833 -35.72 -0.06 55.81
C GLY A 833 -34.89 -0.73 54.73
N SER A 834 -35.18 -0.44 53.46
CA SER A 834 -34.09 -0.34 52.49
C SER A 834 -33.19 0.80 52.95
N HIS A 835 -32.03 0.46 53.48
CA HIS A 835 -30.92 1.40 53.53
C HIS A 835 -30.42 1.61 52.09
N LYS A 836 -31.20 2.34 51.28
CA LYS A 836 -30.60 3.30 50.36
C LYS A 836 -29.71 4.17 51.25
N ARG A 837 -28.42 3.83 51.32
CA ARG A 837 -27.40 4.79 51.72
C ARG A 837 -27.69 6.00 50.86
N ASN A 838 -27.98 7.14 51.48
CA ASN A 838 -27.86 8.41 50.77
C ASN A 838 -26.42 8.43 50.25
N ARG A 839 -26.20 8.09 48.97
CA ARG A 839 -25.03 8.55 48.24
C ARG A 839 -25.14 10.06 48.35
N SER A 840 -24.29 10.64 49.19
CA SER A 840 -24.30 12.07 49.44
C SER A 840 -24.06 12.75 48.11
N SER A 841 -25.04 13.51 47.63
CA SER A 841 -24.86 14.39 46.48
C SER A 841 -23.85 15.47 46.87
N THR A 842 -22.59 15.12 46.71
CA THR A 842 -21.41 15.94 46.98
C THR A 842 -20.44 15.77 45.82
N ASN A 843 -20.93 16.06 44.61
CA ASN A 843 -20.26 16.92 43.63
C ASN A 843 -21.14 17.10 42.37
N GLY A 844 -21.46 18.35 42.03
CA GLY A 844 -21.71 18.76 40.64
C GLY A 844 -22.96 18.25 39.90
N ALA A 845 -24.17 18.50 40.41
CA ALA A 845 -25.33 18.56 39.50
C ALA A 845 -25.17 19.77 38.55
N PRO A 846 -25.23 19.62 37.21
CA PRO A 846 -25.14 20.75 36.29
C PRO A 846 -26.39 21.65 36.41
N PRO A 847 -26.26 22.93 36.79
CA PRO A 847 -27.41 23.81 36.92
C PRO A 847 -27.83 24.34 35.54
N GLY A 848 -28.66 23.58 34.81
CA GLY A 848 -29.22 24.09 33.55
C GLY A 848 -30.14 23.19 32.73
N ASP A 849 -29.93 21.87 32.68
CA ASP A 849 -30.42 21.07 31.53
C ASP A 849 -31.04 19.70 31.91
N GLN A 850 -31.89 19.69 32.94
CA GLN A 850 -32.57 18.47 33.45
C GLN A 850 -33.35 17.69 32.38
N THR A 851 -33.96 18.39 31.43
CA THR A 851 -34.67 17.79 30.29
C THR A 851 -33.76 16.99 29.36
N ASN A 852 -32.50 17.42 29.20
CA ASN A 852 -31.51 16.74 28.37
C ASN A 852 -30.95 15.51 29.10
N THR A 853 -30.66 15.63 30.40
CA THR A 853 -30.26 14.48 31.23
C THR A 853 -31.31 13.38 31.23
N ASN A 854 -32.59 13.71 31.40
CA ASN A 854 -33.68 12.72 31.35
C ASN A 854 -33.76 12.01 30.00
N LEU A 855 -33.53 12.72 28.87
CA LEU A 855 -33.48 12.11 27.55
C LEU A 855 -32.30 11.13 27.39
N LEU A 856 -31.12 11.48 27.92
CA LEU A 856 -29.94 10.61 27.88
C LEU A 856 -30.14 9.32 28.68
N VAL A 857 -30.76 9.40 29.87
CA VAL A 857 -31.11 8.23 30.69
C VAL A 857 -32.19 7.39 29.99
N GLN A 858 -33.24 8.01 29.44
CA GLN A 858 -34.28 7.31 28.70
C GLN A 858 -33.71 6.51 27.50
N GLN A 859 -32.75 7.07 26.77
CA GLN A 859 -32.07 6.38 25.67
C GLN A 859 -31.22 5.20 26.15
N ALA A 860 -30.65 5.29 27.37
CA ALA A 860 -29.75 4.28 27.92
C ALA A 860 -30.47 3.11 28.60
N GLN A 861 -31.69 3.31 29.11
CA GLN A 861 -32.40 2.37 29.98
C GLN A 861 -32.41 0.94 29.45
N GLY A 862 -32.77 0.72 28.18
CA GLY A 862 -32.85 -0.63 27.60
C GLY A 862 -31.50 -1.36 27.52
N MET A 863 -30.39 -0.63 27.32
CA MET A 863 -29.05 -1.21 27.37
C MET A 863 -28.57 -1.40 28.81
N LEU A 864 -28.92 -0.48 29.72
CA LEU A 864 -28.59 -0.53 31.14
C LEU A 864 -29.23 -1.73 31.81
N ASP A 865 -30.53 -1.94 31.61
CA ASP A 865 -31.28 -3.09 32.13
C ASP A 865 -30.61 -4.42 31.71
N LEU A 866 -30.25 -4.53 30.44
CA LEU A 866 -29.58 -5.70 29.87
C LEU A 866 -28.12 -5.86 30.35
N GLU A 867 -27.42 -4.76 30.60
CA GLU A 867 -26.07 -4.75 31.19
C GLU A 867 -26.11 -5.24 32.66
N GLN A 868 -27.11 -4.81 33.46
CA GLN A 868 -27.26 -5.28 34.84
C GLN A 868 -27.47 -6.80 34.93
N LEU A 869 -28.17 -7.41 33.96
CA LEU A 869 -28.32 -8.87 33.91
C LEU A 869 -26.98 -9.60 33.75
N ILE A 870 -26.09 -9.16 32.85
CA ILE A 870 -24.79 -9.83 32.69
C ILE A 870 -23.86 -9.54 33.87
N LEU A 871 -23.93 -8.36 34.47
CA LEU A 871 -23.18 -8.04 35.69
C LEU A 871 -23.65 -8.89 36.88
N ALA A 872 -24.96 -9.11 37.05
CA ALA A 872 -25.49 -10.04 38.05
C ALA A 872 -25.00 -11.48 37.83
N LEU A 873 -24.95 -11.95 36.56
CA LEU A 873 -24.43 -13.28 36.22
C LEU A 873 -22.90 -13.39 36.42
N ASP A 874 -22.13 -12.34 36.12
CA ASP A 874 -20.67 -12.32 36.34
C ASP A 874 -20.35 -12.32 37.84
N ALA A 875 -21.10 -11.54 38.65
CA ALA A 875 -21.00 -11.52 40.11
C ALA A 875 -21.38 -12.87 40.74
N LEU A 876 -22.40 -13.56 40.22
CA LEU A 876 -22.77 -14.92 40.67
C LEU A 876 -21.65 -15.94 40.37
N GLU A 877 -21.01 -15.87 39.20
CA GLU A 877 -19.87 -16.74 38.85
C GLU A 877 -18.61 -16.40 39.69
N HIS A 878 -18.37 -15.11 39.95
CA HIS A 878 -17.32 -14.64 40.87
C HIS A 878 -17.54 -15.19 42.29
N PHE A 879 -18.75 -15.05 42.83
CA PHE A 879 -19.14 -15.63 44.12
C PHE A 879 -18.93 -17.16 44.15
N ALA A 880 -19.27 -17.88 43.07
CA ALA A 880 -19.06 -19.33 43.01
C ALA A 880 -17.57 -19.72 43.13
N TYR A 881 -16.66 -18.90 42.59
CA TYR A 881 -15.22 -19.07 42.77
C TYR A 881 -14.77 -18.76 44.20
N VAL A 882 -15.22 -17.63 44.77
CA VAL A 882 -14.86 -17.21 46.14
C VAL A 882 -15.40 -18.21 47.18
N CYS A 883 -16.65 -18.66 47.05
CA CYS A 883 -17.25 -19.66 47.92
C CYS A 883 -16.43 -20.96 47.94
N ASP A 884 -16.03 -21.49 46.79
CA ASP A 884 -15.16 -22.68 46.69
C ASP A 884 -13.74 -22.46 47.24
N LYS A 885 -13.18 -21.26 47.07
CA LYS A 885 -11.92 -20.84 47.69
C LYS A 885 -12.04 -20.87 49.23
N THR A 886 -13.22 -20.56 49.79
CA THR A 886 -13.51 -20.66 51.23
C THR A 886 -13.76 -22.09 51.73
N ASP A 887 -14.45 -22.93 50.95
CA ASP A 887 -14.82 -24.31 51.33
C ASP A 887 -13.67 -25.34 51.28
N LYS A 888 -12.62 -25.09 50.47
CA LYS A 888 -11.48 -26.02 50.32
C LYS A 888 -10.78 -26.34 51.66
N PRO A 889 -10.49 -27.63 51.96
CA PRO A 889 -10.21 -28.08 53.32
C PRO A 889 -8.88 -27.61 53.93
N LYS A 890 -9.01 -27.21 55.20
CA LYS A 890 -8.04 -26.62 56.12
C LYS A 890 -6.82 -27.51 56.42
N HIS A 891 -5.68 -27.25 55.77
CA HIS A 891 -4.36 -27.45 56.40
C HIS A 891 -3.44 -26.26 56.06
N ARG A 892 -2.98 -25.54 57.10
CA ARG A 892 -2.20 -24.27 57.02
C ARG A 892 -2.90 -23.07 56.34
N ARG A 893 -3.96 -22.53 56.97
CA ARG A 893 -4.37 -21.13 56.78
C ARG A 893 -4.39 -20.44 58.15
N ASP A 894 -3.77 -19.27 58.23
CA ASP A 894 -3.75 -18.47 59.47
C ASP A 894 -5.08 -17.77 59.71
N SER A 895 -5.32 -17.33 60.97
CA SER A 895 -6.59 -16.69 61.35
C SER A 895 -6.88 -15.38 60.61
N GLY A 896 -5.85 -14.72 60.06
CA GLY A 896 -6.01 -13.56 59.17
C GLY A 896 -6.66 -13.99 57.87
N ALA A 897 -6.02 -14.88 57.11
CA ALA A 897 -6.50 -15.38 55.82
C ALA A 897 -7.95 -15.94 55.86
N ILE A 898 -8.39 -16.53 56.98
CA ILE A 898 -9.79 -16.98 57.15
C ILE A 898 -10.75 -15.79 57.30
N LYS A 899 -10.34 -14.72 57.97
CA LYS A 899 -11.12 -13.48 58.08
C LYS A 899 -11.17 -12.76 56.73
N ASP A 900 -10.05 -12.71 56.02
CA ASP A 900 -9.93 -12.01 54.73
C ASP A 900 -10.80 -12.72 53.68
N LEU A 901 -10.75 -14.06 53.59
CA LEU A 901 -11.64 -14.87 52.74
C LEU A 901 -13.14 -14.70 53.08
N ARG A 902 -13.49 -14.45 54.36
CA ARG A 902 -14.87 -14.14 54.76
C ARG A 902 -15.26 -12.70 54.41
N GLY A 903 -14.30 -11.79 54.33
CA GLY A 903 -14.47 -10.45 53.76
C GLY A 903 -14.77 -10.54 52.27
N GLU A 904 -13.87 -11.15 51.50
CA GLU A 904 -14.03 -11.40 50.05
C GLU A 904 -15.41 -12.03 49.72
N LEU A 905 -15.88 -13.00 50.53
CA LEU A 905 -17.18 -13.65 50.32
C LEU A 905 -18.38 -12.74 50.66
N GLN A 906 -18.25 -11.84 51.63
CA GLN A 906 -19.28 -10.84 51.92
C GLN A 906 -19.30 -9.75 50.83
N ASP A 907 -18.15 -9.28 50.39
CA ASP A 907 -18.02 -8.27 49.33
C ASP A 907 -18.63 -8.80 48.02
N ALA A 908 -18.34 -10.05 47.64
CA ALA A 908 -18.94 -10.72 46.48
C ALA A 908 -20.46 -10.97 46.63
N LEU A 909 -20.98 -11.14 47.85
CA LEU A 909 -22.41 -11.27 48.10
C LEU A 909 -23.13 -9.91 47.98
N ASP A 910 -22.51 -8.86 48.53
CA ASP A 910 -23.00 -7.49 48.44
C ASP A 910 -23.02 -6.99 46.97
N GLU A 911 -22.01 -7.37 46.17
CA GLU A 911 -21.94 -7.12 44.73
C GLU A 911 -23.11 -7.76 43.95
N ILE A 912 -23.42 -9.05 44.20
CA ILE A 912 -24.61 -9.67 43.62
C ILE A 912 -25.87 -8.90 44.04
N GLY A 913 -26.00 -8.57 45.32
CA GLY A 913 -27.15 -7.83 45.86
C GLY A 913 -27.38 -6.49 45.14
N MET A 914 -26.31 -5.74 44.86
CA MET A 914 -26.39 -4.48 44.12
C MET A 914 -27.00 -4.63 42.71
N HIS A 915 -26.61 -5.68 41.97
CA HIS A 915 -27.15 -5.92 40.63
C HIS A 915 -28.56 -6.51 40.67
N ILE A 916 -28.87 -7.41 41.62
CA ILE A 916 -30.21 -7.96 41.82
C ILE A 916 -31.21 -6.85 42.17
N ASP A 917 -30.84 -5.92 43.07
CA ASP A 917 -31.72 -4.82 43.48
C ASP A 917 -32.14 -3.92 42.30
N SER A 918 -31.29 -3.78 41.27
CA SER A 918 -31.63 -3.05 40.03
C SER A 918 -32.68 -3.75 39.16
N MET A 919 -32.86 -5.07 39.35
CA MET A 919 -33.84 -5.92 38.64
C MET A 919 -35.12 -6.14 39.46
N LEU A 920 -35.36 -5.37 40.53
CA LEU A 920 -36.57 -5.44 41.37
C LEU A 920 -37.63 -4.37 41.06
N ASP A 921 -37.22 -3.25 40.46
CA ASP A 921 -38.10 -2.16 39.98
C ASP A 921 -38.50 -2.44 38.50
N ASP A 922 -39.00 -1.47 37.72
CA ASP A 922 -39.59 -1.73 36.39
C ASP A 922 -38.59 -2.12 35.29
N TRP A 923 -38.18 -3.41 35.28
CA TRP A 923 -37.10 -3.96 34.45
C TRP A 923 -37.61 -4.63 33.17
N LEU A 924 -37.14 -4.16 31.99
CA LEU A 924 -37.48 -4.67 30.66
C LEU A 924 -38.99 -4.87 30.41
N ILE A 925 -39.82 -3.92 30.87
CA ILE A 925 -41.29 -4.03 30.76
C ILE A 925 -41.81 -3.65 29.36
N VAL A 926 -41.23 -2.62 28.73
CA VAL A 926 -41.74 -2.02 27.49
C VAL A 926 -40.71 -2.11 26.37
N GLY A 927 -41.02 -2.84 25.29
CA GLY A 927 -40.33 -2.76 24.00
C GLY A 927 -40.90 -1.66 23.11
N GLU A 928 -40.13 -1.17 22.13
CA GLU A 928 -40.59 -0.18 21.15
C GLU A 928 -41.61 -0.77 20.15
N ASN A 929 -41.62 -2.10 19.98
CA ASN A 929 -42.47 -2.82 19.04
C ASN A 929 -42.78 -4.26 19.50
N ASP A 930 -43.80 -4.89 18.91
CA ASP A 930 -44.29 -6.23 19.27
C ASP A 930 -43.22 -7.34 19.18
N ALA A 931 -42.24 -7.23 18.27
CA ALA A 931 -41.19 -8.23 18.12
C ALA A 931 -40.13 -8.11 19.22
N GLU A 932 -39.68 -6.88 19.49
CA GLU A 932 -38.80 -6.58 20.63
C GLU A 932 -39.46 -6.91 21.97
N GLN A 933 -40.77 -6.67 22.14
CA GLN A 933 -41.48 -7.10 23.34
C GLN A 933 -41.42 -8.63 23.53
N ALA A 934 -41.57 -9.40 22.45
CA ALA A 934 -41.43 -10.86 22.52
C ALA A 934 -40.00 -11.31 22.84
N GLU A 935 -38.97 -10.63 22.30
CA GLU A 935 -37.56 -10.82 22.65
C GLU A 935 -37.30 -10.57 24.14
N LEU A 936 -37.83 -9.46 24.68
CA LEU A 936 -37.70 -9.11 26.10
C LEU A 936 -38.45 -10.11 27.00
N ASP A 937 -39.66 -10.54 26.62
CA ASP A 937 -40.44 -11.56 27.34
C ASP A 937 -39.70 -12.92 27.39
N GLU A 938 -39.03 -13.32 26.30
CA GLU A 938 -38.20 -14.54 26.25
C GLU A 938 -36.96 -14.41 27.17
N ILE A 939 -36.27 -13.27 27.15
CA ILE A 939 -35.12 -12.98 28.03
C ILE A 939 -35.55 -13.02 29.50
N ARG A 940 -36.65 -12.35 29.87
CA ARG A 940 -37.20 -12.35 31.24
C ARG A 940 -37.53 -13.77 31.71
N THR A 941 -38.26 -14.53 30.89
CA THR A 941 -38.66 -15.90 31.22
C THR A 941 -37.48 -16.86 31.35
N THR A 942 -36.41 -16.64 30.57
CA THR A 942 -35.22 -17.50 30.55
C THR A 942 -34.27 -17.20 31.72
N TYR A 943 -33.97 -15.92 31.96
CA TYR A 943 -32.85 -15.53 32.83
C TYR A 943 -33.26 -15.10 34.24
N ILE A 944 -34.41 -14.45 34.45
CA ILE A 944 -34.84 -14.05 35.81
C ILE A 944 -34.91 -15.27 36.76
N PRO A 945 -35.55 -16.40 36.39
CA PRO A 945 -35.61 -17.56 37.28
C PRO A 945 -34.24 -18.19 37.57
N GLU A 946 -33.31 -18.19 36.60
CA GLU A 946 -31.94 -18.68 36.81
C GLU A 946 -31.18 -17.80 37.82
N VAL A 947 -31.19 -16.48 37.60
CA VAL A 947 -30.49 -15.47 38.42
C VAL A 947 -31.02 -15.46 39.86
N PHE A 948 -32.34 -15.40 40.05
CA PHE A 948 -32.93 -15.32 41.40
C PHE A 948 -32.79 -16.63 42.18
N LEU A 949 -32.79 -17.79 41.52
CA LEU A 949 -32.53 -19.07 42.21
C LEU A 949 -31.03 -19.25 42.55
N ASP A 950 -30.11 -18.80 41.68
CA ASP A 950 -28.68 -18.80 42.02
C ASP A 950 -28.36 -17.79 43.13
N TYR A 951 -29.00 -16.62 43.17
CA TYR A 951 -28.88 -15.67 44.27
C TYR A 951 -29.44 -16.24 45.58
N HIS A 952 -30.59 -16.93 45.55
CA HIS A 952 -31.08 -17.68 46.71
C HIS A 952 -30.08 -18.73 47.19
N SER A 953 -29.44 -19.48 46.27
CA SER A 953 -28.34 -20.38 46.61
C SER A 953 -27.14 -19.64 47.23
N ALA A 954 -26.71 -18.51 46.67
CA ALA A 954 -25.61 -17.70 47.19
C ALA A 954 -25.88 -17.23 48.63
N LEU A 955 -27.09 -16.73 48.92
CA LEU A 955 -27.55 -16.37 50.27
C LEU A 955 -27.59 -17.60 51.20
N TYR A 956 -28.07 -18.75 50.72
CA TYR A 956 -28.11 -19.98 51.50
C TYR A 956 -26.72 -20.46 51.93
N TYR A 957 -25.76 -20.55 51.01
CA TYR A 957 -24.38 -20.96 51.32
C TYR A 957 -23.67 -19.91 52.19
N SER A 958 -23.84 -18.62 51.90
CA SER A 958 -23.35 -17.52 52.74
C SER A 958 -23.92 -17.57 54.17
N GLY A 959 -25.18 -17.96 54.33
CA GLY A 959 -25.81 -18.17 55.62
C GLY A 959 -25.17 -19.26 56.48
N HIS A 960 -24.51 -20.24 55.85
CA HIS A 960 -23.77 -21.30 56.54
C HIS A 960 -22.29 -20.93 56.77
N ILE A 961 -21.69 -20.13 55.88
CA ILE A 961 -20.25 -19.78 55.91
C ILE A 961 -19.97 -18.50 56.70
N LEU A 962 -20.83 -17.48 56.63
CA LEU A 962 -20.65 -16.16 57.23
C LEU A 962 -21.46 -15.99 58.52
N SER A 963 -22.79 -15.91 58.41
CA SER A 963 -23.73 -15.67 59.51
C SER A 963 -25.12 -16.24 59.19
N SER A 964 -25.72 -16.96 60.14
CA SER A 964 -27.07 -17.52 60.01
C SER A 964 -28.18 -16.47 59.84
N GLU A 965 -27.88 -15.19 60.10
CA GLU A 965 -28.81 -14.07 59.89
C GLU A 965 -29.10 -13.82 58.40
N ILE A 966 -28.16 -14.17 57.51
CA ILE A 966 -28.33 -14.07 56.05
C ILE A 966 -29.44 -15.01 55.54
N LEU A 967 -29.73 -16.12 56.24
CA LEU A 967 -30.83 -17.02 55.87
C LEU A 967 -32.22 -16.36 55.93
N VAL A 968 -32.37 -15.23 56.64
CA VAL A 968 -33.61 -14.43 56.60
C VAL A 968 -33.78 -13.74 55.24
N GLN A 969 -32.68 -13.30 54.60
CA GLN A 969 -32.73 -12.69 53.27
C GLN A 969 -33.22 -13.69 52.21
N CYS A 970 -32.93 -14.99 52.37
CA CYS A 970 -33.53 -16.04 51.54
C CYS A 970 -35.07 -16.01 51.58
N MET A 971 -35.68 -15.67 52.72
CA MET A 971 -37.14 -15.57 52.85
C MET A 971 -37.68 -14.23 52.32
N ASN A 972 -36.88 -13.16 52.35
CA ASN A 972 -37.26 -11.86 51.78
C ASN A 972 -37.40 -11.93 50.26
N LEU A 973 -36.63 -12.78 49.57
CA LEU A 973 -36.83 -13.10 48.15
C LEU A 973 -38.24 -13.61 47.84
N ALA A 974 -38.88 -14.34 48.77
CA ALA A 974 -40.27 -14.77 48.58
C ALA A 974 -41.25 -13.59 48.59
N MET A 975 -41.00 -12.57 49.42
CA MET A 975 -41.78 -11.34 49.41
C MET A 975 -41.54 -10.57 48.10
N GLN A 976 -40.27 -10.32 47.75
CA GLN A 976 -39.87 -9.60 46.53
C GLN A 976 -40.50 -10.20 45.26
N VAL A 977 -40.39 -11.52 45.06
CA VAL A 977 -41.01 -12.19 43.89
C VAL A 977 -42.54 -12.09 43.93
N SER A 978 -43.18 -12.11 45.10
CA SER A 978 -44.64 -12.10 45.25
C SER A 978 -45.30 -10.71 45.18
N GLU A 979 -44.58 -9.65 45.58
CA GLU A 979 -45.07 -8.27 45.52
C GLU A 979 -44.89 -7.66 44.12
N ASN A 980 -44.05 -8.27 43.29
CA ASN A 980 -43.74 -7.85 41.93
C ASN A 980 -44.41 -8.78 40.89
N GLU A 981 -45.31 -8.20 40.08
CA GLU A 981 -46.12 -8.97 39.12
C GLU A 981 -45.29 -9.61 38.00
N TYR A 982 -44.27 -8.93 37.46
CA TYR A 982 -43.47 -9.48 36.36
C TYR A 982 -42.49 -10.56 36.85
N LEU A 983 -41.94 -10.45 38.07
CA LEU A 983 -41.14 -11.53 38.69
C LEU A 983 -41.99 -12.78 38.90
N THR A 984 -43.19 -12.63 39.50
CA THR A 984 -44.15 -13.73 39.64
C THR A 984 -44.47 -14.35 38.28
N ARG A 985 -44.75 -13.54 37.26
CA ARG A 985 -45.08 -14.01 35.90
C ARG A 985 -43.94 -14.80 35.28
N SER A 986 -42.70 -14.31 35.36
CA SER A 986 -41.51 -14.99 34.82
C SER A 986 -41.30 -16.36 35.47
N PHE A 987 -41.51 -16.50 36.79
CA PHE A 987 -41.42 -17.79 37.49
C PHE A 987 -42.58 -18.76 37.17
N VAL A 988 -43.74 -18.24 36.78
CA VAL A 988 -44.90 -19.06 36.36
C VAL A 988 -44.75 -19.51 34.90
N GLU A 989 -44.39 -18.62 33.98
CA GLU A 989 -44.24 -18.91 32.55
C GLU A 989 -43.08 -19.89 32.28
N SER A 990 -41.97 -19.76 33.02
CA SER A 990 -40.86 -20.73 33.02
C SER A 990 -41.17 -22.05 33.73
N GLN A 991 -42.31 -22.17 34.41
CA GLN A 991 -42.72 -23.32 35.25
C GLN A 991 -41.82 -23.61 36.47
N ARG A 992 -41.01 -22.63 36.91
CA ARG A 992 -40.02 -22.81 38.00
C ARG A 992 -40.51 -22.39 39.38
N MET A 993 -41.73 -21.87 39.52
CA MET A 993 -42.32 -21.51 40.82
C MET A 993 -42.26 -22.65 41.87
N ALA A 994 -42.43 -23.91 41.45
CA ALA A 994 -42.32 -25.06 42.35
C ALA A 994 -40.89 -25.29 42.87
N GLU A 995 -39.88 -24.94 42.07
CA GLU A 995 -38.46 -25.04 42.43
C GLU A 995 -38.06 -23.94 43.42
N LEU A 996 -38.57 -22.72 43.24
CA LEU A 996 -38.42 -21.62 44.20
C LEU A 996 -39.02 -21.97 45.56
N VAL A 997 -40.25 -22.53 45.59
CA VAL A 997 -40.88 -22.99 46.83
C VAL A 997 -40.08 -24.12 47.50
N ASP A 998 -39.56 -25.06 46.72
CA ASP A 998 -38.71 -26.15 47.22
C ASP A 998 -37.37 -25.61 47.80
N ALA A 999 -36.79 -24.56 47.20
CA ALA A 999 -35.59 -23.88 47.66
C ALA A 999 -35.84 -23.12 48.98
N LEU A 1000 -36.91 -22.33 49.06
CA LEU A 1000 -37.34 -21.62 50.26
C LEU A 1000 -37.63 -22.58 51.43
N ALA A 1001 -38.21 -23.75 51.16
CA ALA A 1001 -38.44 -24.78 52.18
C ALA A 1001 -37.13 -25.34 52.75
N LEU A 1002 -36.06 -25.43 51.94
CA LEU A 1002 -34.73 -25.85 52.40
C LEU A 1002 -34.06 -24.76 53.25
N SER A 1003 -34.16 -23.48 52.85
CA SER A 1003 -33.72 -22.34 53.67
C SER A 1003 -34.45 -22.29 55.02
N SER A 1004 -35.78 -22.43 55.03
CA SER A 1004 -36.59 -22.49 56.24
C SER A 1004 -36.20 -23.66 57.16
N LYS A 1005 -35.88 -24.84 56.59
CA LYS A 1005 -35.35 -25.98 57.35
C LYS A 1005 -33.96 -25.69 57.94
N ALA A 1006 -33.08 -25.03 57.19
CA ALA A 1006 -31.77 -24.62 57.71
C ALA A 1006 -31.92 -23.62 58.87
N MET A 1007 -32.81 -22.64 58.75
CA MET A 1007 -33.12 -21.66 59.81
C MET A 1007 -33.53 -22.34 61.13
N VAL A 1008 -34.43 -23.35 61.09
CA VAL A 1008 -34.81 -24.13 62.29
C VAL A 1008 -33.60 -24.80 62.93
N ASN A 1009 -32.70 -25.36 62.12
CA ASN A 1009 -31.50 -26.04 62.61
C ASN A 1009 -30.44 -25.09 63.22
N THR A 1010 -30.56 -23.76 63.06
CA THR A 1010 -29.60 -22.80 63.63
C THR A 1010 -29.77 -22.55 65.13
N GLY A 1011 -30.89 -22.97 65.75
CA GLY A 1011 -31.11 -22.83 67.19
C GLY A 1011 -31.21 -21.39 67.68
N ALA A 1012 -31.76 -20.49 66.87
CA ALA A 1012 -31.78 -19.04 67.14
C ALA A 1012 -32.49 -18.65 68.45
N GLN A 1013 -31.86 -17.80 69.25
CA GLN A 1013 -32.38 -17.28 70.53
C GLN A 1013 -33.75 -16.58 70.34
N PRO A 1014 -34.77 -16.89 71.14
CA PRO A 1014 -36.10 -16.31 70.99
C PRO A 1014 -36.08 -14.81 71.31
N GLY A 1015 -36.65 -13.99 70.41
CA GLY A 1015 -36.83 -12.54 70.63
C GLY A 1015 -35.72 -11.62 70.09
N LYS A 1016 -34.65 -12.15 69.48
CA LYS A 1016 -33.68 -11.30 68.77
C LYS A 1016 -34.33 -10.72 67.50
N ARG A 1017 -34.49 -9.40 67.44
CA ARG A 1017 -34.85 -8.68 66.21
C ARG A 1017 -33.58 -8.33 65.43
N LEU A 1018 -33.62 -8.53 64.12
CA LEU A 1018 -32.58 -8.07 63.18
C LEU A 1018 -32.71 -6.57 62.94
N LEU A 1019 -31.73 -5.98 62.24
CA LEU A 1019 -31.66 -4.53 61.97
C LEU A 1019 -32.89 -3.98 61.24
N GLY A 1020 -33.56 -4.78 60.41
CA GLY A 1020 -34.84 -4.41 59.78
C GLY A 1020 -36.06 -4.49 60.73
N GLY A 1021 -36.01 -5.30 61.79
CA GLY A 1021 -37.14 -5.60 62.67
C GLY A 1021 -37.74 -7.00 62.51
N GLU A 1022 -37.28 -7.75 61.50
CA GLU A 1022 -37.53 -9.19 61.33
C GLU A 1022 -37.06 -10.01 62.56
N SER A 1023 -37.64 -11.20 62.77
CA SER A 1023 -37.19 -12.09 63.84
C SER A 1023 -37.33 -13.56 63.47
N LEU A 1024 -36.37 -14.37 63.92
CA LEU A 1024 -36.34 -15.83 63.73
C LEU A 1024 -37.36 -16.59 64.61
N GLY A 1025 -38.35 -15.89 65.20
CA GLY A 1025 -39.24 -16.43 66.22
C GLY A 1025 -40.11 -17.62 65.80
N ILE A 1026 -40.57 -17.64 64.54
CA ILE A 1026 -41.41 -18.75 64.01
C ILE A 1026 -40.58 -20.02 63.78
N TRP A 1027 -39.26 -19.89 63.62
CA TRP A 1027 -38.32 -20.99 63.35
C TRP A 1027 -37.67 -21.54 64.63
N ASN A 1028 -37.93 -20.95 65.79
CA ASN A 1028 -37.50 -21.50 67.08
C ASN A 1028 -38.48 -22.58 67.55
N VAL A 1029 -38.26 -23.81 67.10
CA VAL A 1029 -39.05 -24.98 67.48
C VAL A 1029 -38.42 -25.65 68.69
N GLN A 1030 -39.04 -25.49 69.87
CA GLN A 1030 -38.70 -26.30 71.04
C GLN A 1030 -39.26 -27.72 70.85
N ILE A 1031 -38.37 -28.69 70.60
CA ILE A 1031 -38.75 -30.10 70.62
C ILE A 1031 -38.97 -30.50 72.09
N SER A 1032 -40.21 -30.79 72.45
CA SER A 1032 -40.52 -31.37 73.76
C SER A 1032 -40.10 -32.83 73.78
N GLU A 1033 -38.95 -33.12 74.41
CA GLU A 1033 -38.59 -34.49 74.81
C GLU A 1033 -39.58 -35.00 75.87
N ASN A 1034 -40.70 -35.58 75.44
CA ASN A 1034 -41.60 -36.42 76.24
C ASN A 1034 -42.61 -37.11 75.32
N GLU A 1035 -42.31 -38.33 74.88
CA GLU A 1035 -43.26 -39.46 74.80
C GLU A 1035 -42.50 -40.75 74.45
N ASP A 1036 -41.69 -41.21 75.41
CA ASP A 1036 -41.23 -42.59 75.47
C ASP A 1036 -42.26 -43.37 76.30
N GLY A 1037 -43.16 -44.12 75.66
CA GLY A 1037 -44.15 -44.94 76.39
C GLY A 1037 -45.35 -45.50 75.62
N GLY A 1038 -45.39 -46.83 75.46
CA GLY A 1038 -46.64 -47.60 75.64
C GLY A 1038 -47.29 -48.27 74.42
N GLU A 1039 -46.85 -49.51 74.13
CA GLU A 1039 -47.60 -50.74 73.76
C GLU A 1039 -48.73 -50.78 72.68
N GLU A 1040 -48.70 -51.91 71.94
CA GLU A 1040 -49.61 -52.49 70.90
C GLU A 1040 -49.71 -51.84 69.51
#